data_AF-A0A974HXP1-F1
#
_entry.id   AF-A0A974HXP1-F1
#
_cell.length_a   1.000
_cell.length_b   1.000
_cell.length_c   1.000
_cell.angle_alpha   90.00
_cell.angle_beta   90.00
_cell.angle_gamma   90.00
#
_symmetry.space_group_name_H-M   'P 1'
#
loop_
_entity.id
_entity.type
_entity.pdbx_description
1 polymer ?
#
loop_
_entity_poly.entity_id
_entity_poly.type
_entity_poly.pdbx_seq_one_letter_code
_entity_poly.pdbx_strand_id
1 'polypeptide(L)'
;MKGQVIRSPTNQVLIHFQSLQQSSPGNFRLHYQVYMLSCGFPHRPAYGDVSVTSLHPGGEAYFYCNTGYQLLGPQVLKCLNATRPFWSNHPPQCIAACGGLIRNITTGRLVSPNFPGNYSNNLTCHWVLEAPSAQRLHLHFEKVALAEDDDRLIIRDGNTIDSPPIYDSYEVEYLPIEGLLSSARHLFIEFTTDSSGSSTGVALRFQAYEQGHCYEPFMKYGNFTSSDPSFALGTVVEFTCDAGYTLEQGSTIIECQDPGDPQWNETEPACRAVCSGEITDSAGVVLSPNWPEAYGKGQDCIWGIHVEEDKRILLDIQILRIGDNDILTFYDGDDLTAHVLGRYTGTHNHFKLYTTMADVIIQFQTDPGSSVFGYQQGFIIHFFEVPRNDTCPELPEILNGWKTTSQTDLVHGTVVTFQCYPGFEVAGAELLMCQWDLTWSGDLPTCERVNTCIDPGDVLHSRRIISVSKFPVGSTVRYVCDKGYVLTGSSTITCYNRQAGVPKWSDRSPKCVPEKYEPCANPGTLENGHQEPEKRMYQPGEAIRFTCITGHTLMGEQSIKCVPGHPSVWSSPPPICKAVAKAATEDSPMEGTHILLAIFVPIIMVALLIASIYLYFSRLQSKAPLRLPLSSSPPYDQVTVESEFDNPTFETGDTREYEVSI
;
A
#
# COMPACT_ATOMS: atom_id res chain seq x y z
N MET A 1 6.78 -37.58 -1.12
CA MET A 1 8.13 -37.16 -0.70
C MET A 1 8.62 -36.11 -1.68
N LYS A 2 8.69 -34.84 -1.28
CA LYS A 2 9.41 -33.80 -2.02
C LYS A 2 10.79 -33.66 -1.37
N GLY A 3 11.86 -33.51 -2.16
CA GLY A 3 13.06 -32.82 -1.70
C GLY A 3 14.38 -33.60 -1.51
N GLN A 4 14.56 -34.81 -2.02
CA GLN A 4 15.88 -35.47 -1.90
C GLN A 4 16.85 -34.99 -3.00
N VAL A 5 17.88 -34.23 -2.61
CA VAL A 5 18.94 -33.74 -3.50
C VAL A 5 20.13 -34.71 -3.49
N ILE A 6 20.54 -35.20 -4.65
CA ILE A 6 21.68 -36.10 -4.81
C ILE A 6 22.79 -35.37 -5.57
N ARG A 7 23.97 -35.24 -4.97
CA ARG A 7 25.15 -34.59 -5.56
C ARG A 7 26.16 -35.63 -6.00
N SER A 8 26.43 -35.71 -7.30
CA SER A 8 27.45 -36.62 -7.85
C SER A 8 28.82 -35.92 -7.91
N PRO A 9 29.90 -36.53 -7.41
CA PRO A 9 31.26 -36.01 -7.57
C PRO A 9 31.81 -36.22 -8.99
N THR A 10 31.06 -36.89 -9.87
CA THR A 10 31.45 -37.15 -11.25
C THR A 10 30.52 -36.42 -12.21
N ASN A 11 30.96 -36.28 -13.46
CA ASN A 11 30.16 -35.73 -14.55
C ASN A 11 29.10 -36.72 -15.08
N GLN A 12 28.83 -37.84 -14.40
CA GLN A 12 27.89 -38.88 -14.84
C GLN A 12 27.04 -39.38 -13.66
N VAL A 13 25.74 -39.56 -13.89
CA VAL A 13 24.81 -40.13 -12.91
C VAL A 13 23.97 -41.19 -13.61
N LEU A 14 23.94 -42.41 -13.07
CA LEU A 14 23.06 -43.48 -13.53
C LEU A 14 21.84 -43.56 -12.61
N ILE A 15 20.65 -43.43 -13.19
CA ILE A 15 19.38 -43.49 -12.45
C ILE A 15 18.66 -44.77 -12.85
N HIS A 16 18.39 -45.64 -11.88
CA HIS A 16 17.62 -46.86 -12.07
C HIS A 16 16.31 -46.75 -11.29
N PHE A 17 15.18 -46.87 -11.99
CA PHE A 17 13.84 -46.88 -11.40
C PHE A 17 13.23 -48.27 -11.55
N GLN A 18 12.76 -48.85 -10.45
CA GLN A 18 12.06 -50.12 -10.44
C GLN A 18 10.77 -49.99 -9.63
N SER A 19 9.65 -50.36 -10.24
CA SER A 19 8.32 -50.38 -9.60
C SER A 19 7.96 -51.82 -9.24
N LEU A 20 7.54 -52.04 -7.99
CA LEU A 20 6.96 -53.31 -7.56
C LEU A 20 5.47 -53.31 -7.94
N GLN A 21 4.98 -54.42 -8.50
CA GLN A 21 3.64 -54.60 -9.11
C GLN A 21 2.46 -54.28 -8.16
N GLN A 22 2.17 -53.00 -7.93
CA GLN A 22 0.88 -52.54 -7.41
C GLN A 22 0.39 -51.32 -8.19
N SER A 23 -0.91 -51.35 -8.46
CA SER A 23 -1.66 -50.56 -9.42
C SER A 23 -2.01 -49.15 -8.91
N SER A 24 -1.00 -48.31 -8.62
CA SER A 24 -1.21 -46.87 -8.51
C SER A 24 -0.26 -46.13 -9.48
N PRO A 25 -0.77 -45.42 -10.50
CA PRO A 25 0.07 -44.63 -11.39
C PRO A 25 0.62 -43.42 -10.63
N GLY A 26 1.92 -43.39 -10.40
CA GLY A 26 2.65 -42.24 -9.88
C GLY A 26 3.63 -41.70 -10.92
N ASN A 27 3.88 -40.39 -10.90
CA ASN A 27 4.96 -39.77 -11.67
C ASN A 27 6.08 -39.30 -10.72
N PHE A 28 7.31 -39.27 -11.22
CA PHE A 28 8.40 -38.57 -10.55
C PHE A 28 9.04 -37.60 -11.53
N ARG A 29 9.37 -36.41 -11.05
CA ARG A 29 10.04 -35.37 -11.82
C ARG A 29 11.41 -35.15 -11.21
N LEU A 30 12.44 -35.23 -12.04
CA LEU A 30 13.82 -34.94 -11.66
C LEU A 30 14.20 -33.57 -12.20
N HIS A 31 14.79 -32.75 -11.34
CA HIS A 31 15.46 -31.52 -11.72
C HIS A 31 16.97 -31.74 -11.54
N TYR A 32 17.77 -31.41 -12.55
CA TYR A 32 19.22 -31.52 -12.50
C TYR A 32 19.87 -30.19 -12.82
N GLN A 33 21.05 -29.97 -12.25
CA GLN A 33 21.93 -28.85 -12.54
C GLN A 33 23.37 -29.34 -12.55
N VAL A 34 24.17 -28.79 -13.47
CA VAL A 34 25.62 -29.04 -13.48
C VAL A 34 26.27 -28.01 -12.57
N TYR A 35 27.23 -28.45 -11.75
CA TYR A 35 27.97 -27.58 -10.85
C TYR A 35 29.46 -27.91 -10.93
N MET A 36 30.31 -26.92 -10.69
CA MET A 36 31.75 -27.12 -10.57
C MET A 36 32.05 -27.67 -9.17
N LEU A 37 32.97 -28.63 -9.07
CA LEU A 37 33.42 -29.11 -7.77
C LEU A 37 34.17 -27.99 -7.06
N SER A 38 33.77 -27.72 -5.82
CA SER A 38 34.33 -26.69 -4.97
C SER A 38 34.67 -27.28 -3.60
N CYS A 39 35.56 -26.62 -2.86
CA CYS A 39 35.71 -26.90 -1.45
C CYS A 39 34.38 -26.60 -0.73
N GLY A 40 34.09 -27.36 0.32
CA GLY A 40 33.00 -27.00 1.24
C GLY A 40 33.30 -25.66 1.91
N PHE A 41 32.26 -24.90 2.27
CA PHE A 41 32.47 -23.68 3.04
C PHE A 41 33.20 -24.04 4.36
N PRO A 42 34.35 -23.42 4.66
CA PRO A 42 35.14 -23.78 5.82
C PRO A 42 34.33 -23.50 7.09
N HIS A 43 34.45 -24.38 8.09
CA HIS A 43 33.77 -24.17 9.36
C HIS A 43 34.29 -22.89 10.02
N ARG A 44 33.38 -22.04 10.49
CA ARG A 44 33.75 -20.84 11.24
C ARG A 44 34.37 -21.26 12.58
N PRO A 45 35.55 -20.74 12.95
CA PRO A 45 36.13 -21.04 14.25
C PRO A 45 35.23 -20.48 15.35
N ALA A 46 35.12 -21.18 16.47
CA ALA A 46 34.42 -20.63 17.64
C ALA A 46 35.09 -19.32 18.07
N TYR A 47 34.31 -18.27 18.32
CA TYR A 47 34.81 -16.93 18.67
C TYR A 47 35.71 -16.28 17.61
N GLY A 48 35.47 -16.62 16.34
CA GLY A 48 36.08 -15.97 15.20
C GLY A 48 35.19 -16.11 13.97
N ASP A 49 35.72 -15.74 12.82
CA ASP A 49 34.98 -15.81 11.58
C ASP A 49 35.93 -15.98 10.38
N VAL A 50 35.36 -16.28 9.21
CA VAL A 50 36.10 -16.63 8.01
C VAL A 50 35.57 -15.88 6.81
N SER A 51 36.47 -15.21 6.09
CA SER A 51 36.18 -14.61 4.78
C SER A 51 36.79 -15.47 3.68
N VAL A 52 36.03 -15.72 2.62
CA VAL A 52 36.45 -16.61 1.53
C VAL A 52 36.39 -15.87 0.21
N THR A 53 37.48 -15.89 -0.54
CA THR A 53 37.58 -15.25 -1.86
C THR A 53 36.87 -16.09 -2.94
N SER A 54 37.05 -17.40 -2.90
CA SER A 54 36.39 -18.36 -3.77
C SER A 54 36.43 -19.74 -3.15
N LEU A 55 35.37 -20.54 -3.37
CA LEU A 55 35.34 -21.95 -2.99
C LEU A 55 35.92 -22.86 -4.09
N HIS A 56 36.23 -22.30 -5.26
CA HIS A 56 36.82 -23.05 -6.37
C HIS A 56 38.32 -23.31 -6.11
N PRO A 57 38.91 -24.33 -6.76
CA PRO A 57 40.33 -24.60 -6.64
C PRO A 57 41.18 -23.36 -6.94
N GLY A 58 42.14 -23.08 -6.05
CA GLY A 58 42.95 -21.85 -6.07
C GLY A 58 42.39 -20.70 -5.22
N GLY A 59 41.14 -20.78 -4.76
CA GLY A 59 40.55 -19.83 -3.82
C GLY A 59 41.16 -19.91 -2.41
N GLU A 60 41.06 -18.81 -1.67
CA GLU A 60 41.66 -18.66 -0.34
C GLU A 60 40.60 -18.30 0.71
N ALA A 61 40.72 -18.90 1.90
CA ALA A 61 39.94 -18.61 3.08
C ALA A 61 40.82 -17.96 4.15
N TYR A 62 40.42 -16.78 4.63
CA TYR A 62 41.10 -15.96 5.61
C TYR A 62 40.35 -16.00 6.94
N PHE A 63 41.03 -16.46 7.99
CA PHE A 63 40.46 -16.62 9.31
C PHE A 63 40.88 -15.47 10.23
N TYR A 64 39.94 -14.97 11.03
CA TYR A 64 40.17 -13.95 12.03
C TYR A 64 39.46 -14.33 13.33
N CYS A 65 40.01 -13.87 14.46
CA CYS A 65 39.42 -14.09 15.77
C CYS A 65 38.75 -12.80 16.27
N ASN A 66 37.70 -12.96 17.07
CA ASN A 66 37.07 -11.86 17.77
C ASN A 66 38.06 -11.25 18.77
N THR A 67 37.88 -9.98 19.12
CA THR A 67 38.72 -9.28 20.10
C THR A 67 38.78 -10.06 21.42
N GLY A 68 39.99 -10.28 21.93
CA GLY A 68 40.26 -11.10 23.11
C GLY A 68 40.66 -12.54 22.84
N TYR A 69 40.54 -13.00 21.59
CA TYR A 69 41.00 -14.32 21.17
C TYR A 69 42.17 -14.19 20.19
N GLN A 70 43.07 -15.17 20.24
CA GLN A 70 44.24 -15.26 19.37
C GLN A 70 44.11 -16.50 18.47
N LEU A 71 44.54 -16.34 17.21
CA LEU A 71 44.45 -17.40 16.22
C LEU A 71 45.56 -18.42 16.43
N LEU A 72 45.18 -19.67 16.71
CA LEU A 72 46.06 -20.82 16.78
C LEU A 72 45.93 -21.63 15.49
N GLY A 73 46.92 -21.48 14.59
CA GLY A 73 46.99 -22.20 13.33
C GLY A 73 47.23 -21.28 12.13
N PRO A 74 47.09 -21.80 10.90
CA PRO A 74 47.28 -21.01 9.68
C PRO A 74 46.15 -19.99 9.50
N GLN A 75 46.51 -18.71 9.29
CA GLN A 75 45.56 -17.63 9.01
C GLN A 75 44.88 -17.77 7.64
N VAL A 76 45.54 -18.43 6.69
CA VAL A 76 45.05 -18.58 5.32
C VAL A 76 45.08 -20.04 4.91
N LEU A 77 43.95 -20.54 4.40
CA LEU A 77 43.84 -21.86 3.78
C LEU A 77 43.56 -21.72 2.28
N LYS A 78 44.16 -22.60 1.46
CA LYS A 78 43.93 -22.62 0.01
C LYS A 78 43.11 -23.84 -0.40
N CYS A 79 42.14 -23.65 -1.30
CA CYS A 79 41.36 -24.73 -1.86
C CYS A 79 42.20 -25.48 -2.91
N LEU A 80 42.51 -26.75 -2.65
CA LEU A 80 43.36 -27.56 -3.53
C LEU A 80 42.55 -28.28 -4.60
N ASN A 81 43.09 -28.33 -5.82
CA ASN A 81 42.46 -29.03 -6.93
C ASN A 81 42.63 -30.55 -6.78
N ALA A 82 41.52 -31.27 -6.62
CA ALA A 82 41.49 -32.72 -6.49
C ALA A 82 40.14 -33.28 -6.99
N THR A 83 40.02 -34.61 -7.09
CA THR A 83 38.76 -35.30 -7.44
C THR A 83 37.60 -34.96 -6.50
N ARG A 84 37.93 -34.60 -5.25
CA ARG A 84 37.07 -33.87 -4.33
C ARG A 84 37.88 -32.71 -3.76
N PRO A 85 37.66 -31.45 -4.18
CA PRO A 85 38.43 -30.32 -3.69
C PRO A 85 38.34 -30.21 -2.16
N PHE A 86 39.48 -29.93 -1.52
CA PHE A 86 39.60 -29.82 -0.07
C PHE A 86 40.58 -28.70 0.32
N TRP A 87 40.44 -28.20 1.53
CA TRP A 87 41.31 -27.14 2.07
C TRP A 87 42.71 -27.65 2.39
N SER A 88 43.72 -26.82 2.18
CA SER A 88 45.14 -27.17 2.38
C SER A 88 45.50 -27.64 3.79
N ASN A 89 44.71 -27.27 4.80
CA ASN A 89 44.86 -27.69 6.19
C ASN A 89 43.50 -27.68 6.90
N HIS A 90 43.48 -28.09 8.17
CA HIS A 90 42.33 -27.95 9.05
C HIS A 90 42.10 -26.47 9.44
N PRO A 91 40.84 -26.05 9.69
CA PRO A 91 40.54 -24.71 10.18
C PRO A 91 41.29 -24.40 11.49
N PRO A 92 41.85 -23.19 11.64
CA PRO A 92 42.49 -22.77 12.89
C PRO A 92 41.47 -22.63 14.03
N GLN A 93 41.95 -22.51 15.27
CA GLN A 93 41.11 -22.27 16.44
C GLN A 93 41.38 -20.88 17.01
N CYS A 94 40.36 -20.23 17.55
CA CYS A 94 40.51 -18.98 18.30
C CYS A 94 40.51 -19.30 19.79
N ILE A 95 41.61 -18.98 20.47
CA ILE A 95 41.79 -19.30 21.89
C ILE A 95 42.04 -18.04 22.70
N ALA A 96 41.52 -18.02 23.93
CA ALA A 96 41.83 -16.98 24.91
C ALA A 96 43.21 -17.25 25.52
N ALA A 97 44.15 -16.32 25.36
CA ALA A 97 45.51 -16.47 25.86
C ALA A 97 45.60 -16.17 27.37
N CYS A 98 46.21 -17.08 28.13
CA CYS A 98 46.54 -16.87 29.55
C CYS A 98 47.83 -16.05 29.66
N GLY A 99 47.67 -14.73 29.72
CA GLY A 99 48.75 -13.77 29.84
C GLY A 99 49.35 -13.26 28.53
N GLY A 100 50.25 -12.29 28.65
CA GLY A 100 50.97 -11.68 27.53
C GLY A 100 51.07 -10.16 27.63
N LEU A 101 51.91 -9.58 26.77
CA LEU A 101 52.05 -8.12 26.63
C LEU A 101 51.30 -7.63 25.40
N ILE A 102 50.35 -6.72 25.59
CA ILE A 102 49.56 -6.11 24.51
C ILE A 102 49.96 -4.64 24.41
N ARG A 103 50.63 -4.27 23.31
CA ARG A 103 51.20 -2.93 23.09
C ARG A 103 50.39 -2.11 22.12
N ASN A 104 50.50 -0.78 22.27
CA ASN A 104 49.87 0.22 21.40
C ASN A 104 48.37 -0.04 21.27
N ILE A 105 47.73 -0.33 22.40
CA ILE A 105 46.30 -0.65 22.42
C ILE A 105 45.48 0.63 22.25
N THR A 106 44.46 0.57 21.41
CA THR A 106 43.47 1.64 21.24
C THR A 106 42.15 1.23 21.87
N THR A 107 41.61 0.09 21.47
CA THR A 107 40.46 -0.57 22.08
C THR A 107 40.66 -2.07 21.99
N GLY A 108 40.06 -2.81 22.91
CA GLY A 108 40.15 -4.25 22.86
C GLY A 108 39.45 -4.92 24.04
N ARG A 109 39.62 -6.23 24.07
CA ARG A 109 38.99 -7.10 25.05
C ARG A 109 39.99 -8.13 25.53
N LEU A 110 39.91 -8.47 26.81
CA LEU A 110 40.67 -9.50 27.47
C LEU A 110 39.69 -10.50 28.06
N VAL A 111 39.94 -11.79 27.83
CA VAL A 111 39.13 -12.87 28.39
C VAL A 111 40.00 -13.93 29.04
N SER A 112 39.48 -14.54 30.11
CA SER A 112 40.07 -15.72 30.71
C SER A 112 40.03 -16.92 29.76
N PRO A 113 40.92 -17.91 29.92
CA PRO A 113 40.87 -19.15 29.16
C PRO A 113 39.48 -19.81 29.21
N ASN A 114 39.05 -20.35 28.06
CA ASN A 114 37.74 -21.01 27.84
C ASN A 114 36.48 -20.14 27.91
N PHE A 115 36.57 -18.84 28.20
CA PHE A 115 35.41 -17.93 28.21
C PHE A 115 34.63 -18.02 26.89
N PRO A 116 33.27 -18.01 26.89
CA PRO A 116 32.32 -17.88 28.00
C PRO A 116 32.06 -19.17 28.80
N GLY A 117 32.71 -20.28 28.45
CA GLY A 117 32.71 -21.48 29.29
C GLY A 117 33.58 -21.29 30.53
N ASN A 118 33.61 -22.31 31.39
CA ASN A 118 34.34 -22.22 32.65
C ASN A 118 35.86 -22.29 32.43
N TYR A 119 36.61 -21.46 33.17
CA TYR A 119 38.07 -21.52 33.19
C TYR A 119 38.57 -22.81 33.86
N SER A 120 39.84 -23.13 33.66
CA SER A 120 40.49 -24.28 34.28
C SER A 120 41.11 -23.93 35.63
N ASN A 121 41.29 -24.95 36.47
CA ASN A 121 41.93 -24.82 37.77
C ASN A 121 43.47 -24.69 37.61
N ASN A 122 44.14 -24.11 38.59
CA ASN A 122 45.58 -23.89 38.70
C ASN A 122 46.15 -22.99 37.59
N LEU A 123 45.41 -21.96 37.22
CA LEU A 123 45.87 -20.94 36.27
C LEU A 123 46.59 -19.82 37.00
N THR A 124 47.59 -19.26 36.33
CA THR A 124 48.26 -18.03 36.75
C THR A 124 48.55 -17.23 35.49
N CYS A 125 47.64 -16.30 35.19
CA CYS A 125 47.69 -15.50 33.99
C CYS A 125 48.12 -14.07 34.33
N HIS A 126 49.08 -13.54 33.59
CA HIS A 126 49.57 -12.16 33.75
C HIS A 126 49.49 -11.41 32.43
N TRP A 127 48.69 -10.35 32.37
CA TRP A 127 48.62 -9.48 31.21
C TRP A 127 49.18 -8.10 31.53
N VAL A 128 49.91 -7.55 30.57
CA VAL A 128 50.37 -6.15 30.61
C VAL A 128 49.75 -5.43 29.43
N LEU A 129 48.97 -4.41 29.74
CA LEU A 129 48.35 -3.51 28.77
C LEU A 129 49.21 -2.25 28.65
N GLU A 130 49.64 -1.90 27.44
CA GLU A 130 50.43 -0.69 27.16
C GLU A 130 49.72 0.16 26.09
N ALA A 131 49.19 1.31 26.50
CA ALA A 131 48.65 2.35 25.61
C ALA A 131 49.76 3.11 24.86
N PRO A 132 49.42 3.78 23.75
CA PRO A 132 50.28 4.77 23.11
C PRO A 132 50.83 5.83 24.08
N SER A 133 51.91 6.50 23.68
CA SER A 133 52.52 7.56 24.48
C SER A 133 51.53 8.70 24.74
N ALA A 134 51.50 9.20 25.99
CA ALA A 134 50.61 10.28 26.46
C ALA A 134 49.11 9.94 26.52
N GLN A 135 48.76 8.65 26.48
CA GLN A 135 47.41 8.16 26.72
C GLN A 135 47.31 7.41 28.05
N ARG A 136 46.09 7.35 28.59
CA ARG A 136 45.71 6.55 29.76
C ARG A 136 44.79 5.42 29.32
N LEU A 137 44.58 4.47 30.22
CA LEU A 137 43.72 3.31 30.01
C LEU A 137 42.48 3.41 30.88
N HIS A 138 41.34 3.17 30.26
CA HIS A 138 40.09 2.89 30.94
C HIS A 138 39.75 1.42 30.75
N LEU A 139 39.42 0.74 31.83
CA LEU A 139 39.12 -0.68 31.87
C LEU A 139 37.71 -0.88 32.42
N HIS A 140 36.86 -1.51 31.64
CA HIS A 140 35.48 -1.79 31.98
C HIS A 140 35.25 -3.29 32.20
N PHE A 141 34.49 -3.63 33.25
CA PHE A 141 34.18 -5.00 33.61
C PHE A 141 32.94 -5.50 32.87
N GLU A 142 33.10 -6.38 31.87
CA GLU A 142 31.94 -6.96 31.18
C GLU A 142 31.36 -8.18 31.90
N LYS A 143 32.24 -8.98 32.51
CA LYS A 143 31.89 -10.15 33.34
C LYS A 143 33.06 -10.48 34.25
N VAL A 144 32.78 -10.62 35.54
CA VAL A 144 33.71 -11.26 36.48
C VAL A 144 32.88 -12.22 37.31
N ALA A 145 33.15 -13.51 37.15
CA ALA A 145 32.52 -14.57 37.92
C ALA A 145 33.62 -15.58 38.26
N LEU A 146 34.04 -15.52 39.52
CA LEU A 146 35.08 -16.37 40.10
C LEU A 146 34.41 -17.44 40.96
N ALA A 147 35.10 -18.55 41.23
CA ALA A 147 34.64 -19.54 42.20
C ALA A 147 34.85 -18.98 43.62
N GLU A 148 34.00 -19.39 44.58
CA GLU A 148 34.01 -18.86 45.94
C GLU A 148 35.28 -19.27 46.74
N ASP A 149 36.04 -20.26 46.26
CA ASP A 149 37.16 -20.91 46.96
C ASP A 149 38.55 -20.40 46.50
N ASP A 150 38.86 -19.13 46.78
CA ASP A 150 40.19 -18.51 46.61
C ASP A 150 40.66 -18.16 45.17
N ASP A 151 39.76 -18.12 44.19
CA ASP A 151 40.09 -17.55 42.88
C ASP A 151 40.17 -16.01 42.96
N ARG A 152 41.21 -15.42 42.36
CA ARG A 152 41.50 -13.98 42.53
C ARG A 152 41.82 -13.26 41.24
N LEU A 153 41.24 -12.08 41.07
CA LEU A 153 41.55 -11.11 40.01
C LEU A 153 42.10 -9.84 40.65
N ILE A 154 43.31 -9.45 40.27
CA ILE A 154 43.95 -8.22 40.74
C ILE A 154 44.36 -7.37 39.55
N ILE A 155 44.05 -6.08 39.60
CA ILE A 155 44.43 -5.09 38.59
C ILE A 155 45.28 -4.03 39.28
N ARG A 156 46.46 -3.75 38.72
CA ARG A 156 47.45 -2.82 39.25
C ARG A 156 47.75 -1.70 38.26
N ASP A 157 47.96 -0.52 38.80
CA ASP A 157 48.28 0.69 38.03
C ASP A 157 49.80 0.78 37.79
N GLY A 158 50.23 0.21 36.67
CA GLY A 158 51.64 0.08 36.31
C GLY A 158 51.89 -1.13 35.40
N ASN A 159 53.16 -1.48 35.22
CA ASN A 159 53.57 -2.57 34.30
C ASN A 159 54.26 -3.74 35.01
N THR A 160 54.28 -3.75 36.35
CA THR A 160 54.92 -4.80 37.16
C THR A 160 53.98 -5.34 38.23
N ILE A 161 54.31 -6.52 38.76
CA ILE A 161 53.60 -7.14 39.88
C ILE A 161 53.67 -6.32 41.18
N ASP A 162 54.71 -5.50 41.34
CA ASP A 162 54.91 -4.63 42.51
C ASP A 162 54.15 -3.29 42.41
N SER A 163 53.48 -3.04 41.28
CA SER A 163 52.69 -1.82 41.08
C SER A 163 51.49 -1.79 42.05
N PRO A 164 51.01 -0.60 42.47
CA PRO A 164 49.91 -0.50 43.42
C PRO A 164 48.60 -1.11 42.85
N PRO A 165 47.86 -1.93 43.61
CA PRO A 165 46.57 -2.45 43.18
C PRO A 165 45.53 -1.32 43.17
N ILE A 166 44.77 -1.27 42.08
CA ILE A 166 43.59 -0.39 41.92
C ILE A 166 42.28 -1.18 42.01
N TYR A 167 42.35 -2.50 41.84
CA TYR A 167 41.24 -3.41 42.11
C TYR A 167 41.77 -4.76 42.55
N ASP A 168 41.07 -5.35 43.51
CA ASP A 168 41.36 -6.66 44.05
C ASP A 168 40.05 -7.33 44.45
N SER A 169 39.75 -8.46 43.83
CA SER A 169 38.50 -9.19 44.07
C SER A 169 38.36 -9.72 45.51
N TYR A 170 39.44 -9.77 46.29
CA TYR A 170 39.38 -10.15 47.70
C TYR A 170 39.05 -8.99 48.63
N GLU A 171 39.43 -7.78 48.26
CA GLU A 171 39.21 -6.59 49.08
C GLU A 171 37.88 -5.91 48.73
N VAL A 172 37.40 -6.10 47.50
CA VAL A 172 36.20 -5.44 46.97
C VAL A 172 35.19 -6.46 46.48
N GLU A 173 34.04 -6.51 47.16
CA GLU A 173 32.94 -7.43 46.85
C GLU A 173 32.18 -7.06 45.57
N TYR A 174 32.12 -5.76 45.22
CA TYR A 174 31.37 -5.26 44.07
C TYR A 174 32.30 -4.77 42.95
N LEU A 175 31.88 -4.98 41.70
CA LEU A 175 32.60 -4.45 40.54
C LEU A 175 32.28 -2.95 40.36
N PRO A 176 33.29 -2.08 40.24
CA PRO A 176 33.09 -0.67 39.91
C PRO A 176 32.39 -0.52 38.56
N ILE A 177 31.23 0.15 38.56
CA ILE A 177 30.39 0.29 37.35
C ILE A 177 31.06 1.24 36.35
N GLU A 178 31.64 2.34 36.84
CA GLU A 178 32.46 3.27 36.06
C GLU A 178 33.75 2.64 35.49
N GLY A 179 34.08 1.41 35.89
CA GLY A 179 35.35 0.76 35.54
C GLY A 179 36.53 1.31 36.33
N LEU A 180 37.74 1.12 35.79
CA LEU A 180 39.00 1.53 36.40
C LEU A 180 39.78 2.41 35.45
N LEU A 181 40.49 3.39 36.02
CA LEU A 181 41.34 4.31 35.28
C LEU A 181 42.80 4.12 35.71
N SER A 182 43.70 4.05 34.73
CA SER A 182 45.14 4.07 35.00
C SER A 182 45.64 5.49 35.17
N SER A 183 46.65 5.69 36.02
CA SER A 183 47.31 7.00 36.14
C SER A 183 48.25 7.29 34.97
N ALA A 184 48.77 6.23 34.35
CA ALA A 184 49.72 6.27 33.24
C ALA A 184 49.26 5.40 32.07
N ARG A 185 50.16 5.01 31.17
CA ARG A 185 49.83 4.21 29.97
C ARG A 185 49.78 2.70 30.19
N HIS A 186 49.94 2.22 31.43
CA HIS A 186 50.11 0.80 31.74
C HIS A 186 49.12 0.28 32.77
N LEU A 187 48.62 -0.92 32.54
CA LEU A 187 47.91 -1.72 33.55
C LEU A 187 48.49 -3.14 33.59
N PHE A 188 48.65 -3.66 34.80
CA PHE A 188 49.07 -5.04 35.04
C PHE A 188 47.90 -5.82 35.64
N ILE A 189 47.47 -6.87 34.94
CA ILE A 189 46.30 -7.68 35.30
C ILE A 189 46.78 -9.08 35.64
N GLU A 190 46.33 -9.57 36.80
CA GLU A 190 46.67 -10.88 37.32
C GLU A 190 45.40 -11.67 37.63
N PHE A 191 45.29 -12.86 37.04
CA PHE A 191 44.21 -13.79 37.31
C PHE A 191 44.80 -15.12 37.77
N THR A 192 44.45 -15.52 38.99
CA THR A 192 44.94 -16.76 39.61
C THR A 192 43.78 -17.64 40.03
N THR A 193 43.91 -18.94 39.73
CA THR A 193 42.91 -19.94 40.14
C THR A 193 43.51 -21.05 40.97
N ASP A 194 42.70 -21.60 41.87
CA ASP A 194 43.09 -22.63 42.82
C ASP A 194 43.03 -24.05 42.21
N SER A 195 43.01 -25.11 43.03
CA SER A 195 42.92 -26.49 42.54
C SER A 195 41.50 -26.99 42.28
N SER A 196 40.46 -26.28 42.72
CA SER A 196 39.08 -26.77 42.79
C SER A 196 38.02 -25.68 42.61
N GLY A 197 36.98 -25.99 41.85
CA GLY A 197 35.96 -24.98 41.53
C GLY A 197 36.35 -24.22 40.26
N SER A 198 35.33 -23.89 39.47
CA SER A 198 35.50 -23.10 38.27
C SER A 198 34.21 -22.35 38.01
N SER A 199 34.34 -21.18 37.40
CA SER A 199 33.21 -20.35 37.01
C SER A 199 33.45 -19.80 35.61
N THR A 200 32.54 -18.98 35.09
CA THR A 200 32.61 -18.45 33.71
C THR A 200 33.84 -17.57 33.47
N GLY A 201 34.44 -17.00 34.52
CA GLY A 201 35.72 -16.32 34.46
C GLY A 201 35.63 -14.81 34.29
N VAL A 202 36.61 -14.26 33.57
CA VAL A 202 36.88 -12.83 33.51
C VAL A 202 36.79 -12.37 32.06
N ALA A 203 36.04 -11.30 31.83
CA ALA A 203 35.97 -10.57 30.58
C ALA A 203 36.06 -9.06 30.86
N LEU A 204 37.14 -8.45 30.37
CA LEU A 204 37.45 -7.04 30.57
C LEU A 204 37.52 -6.37 29.20
N ARG A 205 36.87 -5.23 29.06
CA ARG A 205 37.05 -4.32 27.92
C ARG A 205 38.04 -3.25 28.33
N PHE A 206 38.92 -2.87 27.41
CA PHE A 206 39.88 -1.79 27.66
C PHE A 206 39.92 -0.83 26.49
N GLN A 207 40.24 0.42 26.79
CA GLN A 207 40.46 1.45 25.79
C GLN A 207 41.53 2.43 26.24
N ALA A 208 42.26 2.97 25.26
CA ALA A 208 43.21 4.04 25.46
C ALA A 208 42.58 5.37 25.04
N TYR A 209 42.72 6.38 25.89
CA TYR A 209 42.17 7.71 25.66
C TYR A 209 43.22 8.79 25.95
N GLU A 210 43.09 9.94 25.29
CA GLU A 210 44.04 11.04 25.41
C GLU A 210 43.92 11.75 26.76
N GLN A 211 45.07 12.15 27.32
CA GLN A 211 45.07 12.95 28.53
C GLN A 211 44.39 14.31 28.28
N GLY A 212 43.43 14.69 29.13
CA GLY A 212 42.64 15.92 28.97
C GLY A 212 41.28 15.73 28.28
N HIS A 213 40.90 14.49 27.99
CA HIS A 213 39.57 14.11 27.50
C HIS A 213 38.97 13.05 28.42
N CYS A 214 37.65 12.94 28.42
CA CYS A 214 36.98 11.82 29.05
C CYS A 214 37.08 10.57 28.17
N TYR A 215 36.98 9.39 28.78
CA TYR A 215 37.01 8.13 28.05
C TYR A 215 35.69 7.91 27.30
N GLU A 216 35.71 7.14 26.20
CA GLU A 216 34.49 6.83 25.43
C GLU A 216 33.54 5.97 26.28
N PRO A 217 32.29 6.39 26.51
CA PRO A 217 31.33 5.61 27.30
C PRO A 217 31.05 4.25 26.68
N PHE A 218 30.74 3.25 27.51
CA PHE A 218 30.37 1.92 27.01
C PHE A 218 29.01 1.45 27.53
N MET A 219 28.20 0.95 26.59
CA MET A 219 26.88 0.38 26.86
C MET A 219 26.75 -0.96 26.12
N LYS A 220 26.47 -2.04 26.87
CA LYS A 220 26.48 -3.42 26.33
C LYS A 220 25.24 -3.78 25.50
N TYR A 221 24.08 -3.21 25.84
CA TYR A 221 22.77 -3.48 25.19
C TYR A 221 22.03 -2.17 24.91
N GLY A 222 22.73 -1.25 24.28
CA GLY A 222 22.23 0.06 23.96
C GLY A 222 23.24 0.86 23.17
N ASN A 223 22.86 2.09 22.87
CA ASN A 223 23.64 3.02 22.08
C ASN A 223 23.63 4.40 22.73
N PHE A 224 24.60 5.23 22.36
CA PHE A 224 24.70 6.59 22.86
C PHE A 224 24.96 7.58 21.74
N THR A 225 24.58 8.83 21.98
CA THR A 225 24.88 9.97 21.11
C THR A 225 25.70 10.99 21.89
N SER A 226 26.68 11.62 21.25
CA SER A 226 27.59 12.57 21.89
C SER A 226 27.55 13.90 21.16
N SER A 227 27.68 15.01 21.92
CA SER A 227 27.78 16.36 21.35
C SER A 227 29.12 16.60 20.65
N ASP A 228 30.19 15.92 21.08
CA ASP A 228 31.53 15.99 20.50
C ASP A 228 32.17 14.58 20.48
N PRO A 229 32.56 14.05 19.31
CA PRO A 229 33.17 12.72 19.21
C PRO A 229 34.58 12.64 19.81
N SER A 230 35.21 13.76 20.16
CA SER A 230 36.51 13.78 20.86
C SER A 230 36.40 13.65 22.38
N PHE A 231 35.18 13.73 22.94
CA PHE A 231 34.92 13.65 24.38
C PHE A 231 35.74 14.68 25.19
N ALA A 232 35.93 15.87 24.64
CA ALA A 232 36.58 16.99 25.31
C ALA A 232 35.75 17.52 26.50
N LEU A 233 36.36 18.36 27.33
CA LEU A 233 35.69 19.00 28.45
C LEU A 233 34.40 19.73 28.01
N GLY A 234 33.31 19.49 28.73
CA GLY A 234 31.96 19.99 28.43
C GLY A 234 31.18 19.15 27.41
N THR A 235 31.72 18.01 26.94
CA THR A 235 30.98 17.05 26.11
C THR A 235 29.83 16.45 26.90
N VAL A 236 28.67 16.31 26.26
CA VAL A 236 27.47 15.68 26.81
C VAL A 236 27.13 14.43 26.01
N VAL A 237 26.84 13.34 26.70
CA VAL A 237 26.48 12.04 26.11
C VAL A 237 25.10 11.62 26.60
N GLU A 238 24.22 11.25 25.68
CA GLU A 238 22.86 10.75 25.94
C GLU A 238 22.73 9.29 25.54
N PHE A 239 22.12 8.48 26.41
CA PHE A 239 22.05 7.03 26.28
C PHE A 239 20.64 6.52 25.95
N THR A 240 20.59 5.44 25.18
CA THR A 240 19.36 4.75 24.77
C THR A 240 19.57 3.22 24.81
N CYS A 241 18.64 2.47 25.40
CA CYS A 241 18.74 1.01 25.39
C CYS A 241 18.23 0.41 24.08
N ASP A 242 18.77 -0.76 23.73
CA ASP A 242 18.25 -1.56 22.63
C ASP A 242 16.84 -2.07 22.94
N ALA A 243 16.05 -2.38 21.90
CA ALA A 243 14.68 -2.85 22.07
C ALA A 243 14.59 -4.09 22.99
N GLY A 244 13.73 -4.00 24.01
CA GLY A 244 13.53 -5.04 25.01
C GLY A 244 14.46 -4.95 26.23
N TYR A 245 15.36 -3.98 26.27
CA TYR A 245 16.15 -3.62 27.45
C TYR A 245 15.65 -2.31 28.07
N THR A 246 15.68 -2.23 29.39
CA THR A 246 15.30 -1.03 30.15
C THR A 246 16.47 -0.48 30.97
N LEU A 247 16.45 0.82 31.21
CA LEU A 247 17.43 1.55 32.03
C LEU A 247 17.15 1.30 33.52
N GLU A 248 18.07 0.67 34.25
CA GLU A 248 17.90 0.34 35.68
C GLU A 248 18.81 1.15 36.61
N GLN A 249 19.97 1.59 36.13
CA GLN A 249 21.02 2.24 36.94
C GLN A 249 21.72 3.30 36.11
N GLY A 250 22.31 4.32 36.74
CA GLY A 250 23.08 5.39 36.09
C GLY A 250 22.24 6.53 35.51
N SER A 251 22.90 7.49 34.86
CA SER A 251 22.24 8.66 34.28
C SER A 251 21.97 8.48 32.81
N THR A 252 20.80 8.91 32.32
CA THR A 252 20.53 8.91 30.87
C THR A 252 21.36 9.95 30.12
N ILE A 253 21.92 10.93 30.83
CA ILE A 253 22.77 11.98 30.28
C ILE A 253 23.97 12.21 31.21
N ILE A 254 25.18 12.17 30.68
CA ILE A 254 26.42 12.47 31.41
C ILE A 254 27.19 13.61 30.74
N GLU A 255 27.98 14.34 31.53
CA GLU A 255 28.81 15.47 31.07
C GLU A 255 30.27 15.29 31.51
N CYS A 256 31.20 15.56 30.59
CA CYS A 256 32.64 15.54 30.86
C CYS A 256 33.04 16.80 31.64
N GLN A 257 33.30 16.64 32.94
CA GLN A 257 33.61 17.72 33.87
C GLN A 257 35.07 17.61 34.38
N ASP A 258 35.49 18.57 35.19
CA ASP A 258 36.81 18.71 35.84
C ASP A 258 37.94 19.20 34.90
N PRO A 259 38.24 20.51 34.90
CA PRO A 259 39.30 21.09 34.08
C PRO A 259 40.72 20.60 34.38
N GLY A 260 40.96 20.02 35.56
CA GLY A 260 42.29 19.55 35.99
C GLY A 260 42.56 18.09 35.66
N ASP A 261 41.52 17.25 35.78
CA ASP A 261 41.54 15.84 35.39
C ASP A 261 40.17 15.47 34.84
N PRO A 262 39.95 15.55 33.50
CA PRO A 262 38.62 15.39 32.93
C PRO A 262 38.01 14.02 33.21
N GLN A 263 36.83 14.00 33.84
CA GLN A 263 36.07 12.81 34.21
C GLN A 263 34.58 13.02 33.96
N TRP A 264 33.84 11.93 33.72
CA TRP A 264 32.39 11.98 33.67
C TRP A 264 31.82 12.33 35.05
N ASN A 265 30.82 13.21 35.08
CA ASN A 265 30.16 13.67 36.30
C ASN A 265 29.33 12.58 37.00
N GLU A 266 28.76 11.66 36.22
CA GLU A 266 27.94 10.53 36.65
C GLU A 266 28.32 9.28 35.85
N THR A 267 27.85 8.10 36.30
CA THR A 267 28.17 6.81 35.67
C THR A 267 27.22 6.47 34.53
N GLU A 268 27.73 5.73 33.54
CA GLU A 268 26.92 5.25 32.42
C GLU A 268 25.80 4.33 32.90
N PRO A 269 24.63 4.34 32.21
CA PRO A 269 23.53 3.54 32.67
C PRO A 269 23.61 2.08 32.21
N ALA A 270 23.01 1.19 33.00
CA ALA A 270 22.96 -0.23 32.70
C ALA A 270 21.62 -0.63 32.08
N CYS A 271 21.66 -1.05 30.82
CA CYS A 271 20.52 -1.64 30.11
C CYS A 271 20.35 -3.12 30.49
N ARG A 272 19.19 -3.51 31.00
CA ARG A 272 18.90 -4.90 31.41
C ARG A 272 17.53 -5.37 30.93
N ALA A 273 17.41 -6.66 30.63
CA ALA A 273 16.13 -7.30 30.39
C ALA A 273 15.47 -7.57 31.75
N VAL A 274 14.51 -6.74 32.13
CA VAL A 274 13.87 -6.77 33.45
C VAL A 274 12.73 -7.78 33.52
N CYS A 275 12.54 -8.31 34.73
CA CYS A 275 11.40 -9.16 35.06
C CYS A 275 10.20 -8.26 35.38
N SER A 276 9.23 -8.22 34.48
CA SER A 276 7.99 -7.41 34.53
C SER A 276 8.11 -5.97 34.01
N GLY A 277 7.00 -5.41 33.56
CA GLY A 277 6.91 -4.04 33.05
C GLY A 277 5.61 -3.75 32.30
N GLU A 278 5.35 -2.48 32.02
CA GLU A 278 4.19 -2.03 31.25
C GLU A 278 4.64 -1.36 29.93
N ILE A 279 4.17 -1.99 28.86
CA ILE A 279 4.29 -1.83 27.41
C ILE A 279 3.31 -0.87 26.75
N THR A 280 3.64 0.34 26.31
CA THR A 280 2.66 1.19 25.56
C THR A 280 3.06 1.53 24.12
N ASP A 281 4.20 0.99 23.67
CA ASP A 281 4.71 1.21 22.32
C ASP A 281 3.88 0.46 21.27
N SER A 282 3.82 0.97 20.04
CA SER A 282 3.14 0.31 18.91
C SER A 282 3.90 -0.95 18.42
N ALA A 283 5.18 -1.07 18.73
CA ALA A 283 5.98 -2.25 18.45
C ALA A 283 7.18 -2.30 19.39
N GLY A 284 7.66 -3.51 19.70
CA GLY A 284 8.79 -3.68 20.60
C GLY A 284 9.18 -5.13 20.77
N VAL A 285 10.02 -5.38 21.79
CA VAL A 285 10.55 -6.71 22.09
C VAL A 285 10.39 -6.99 23.58
N VAL A 286 9.91 -8.19 23.91
CA VAL A 286 9.92 -8.73 25.27
C VAL A 286 10.97 -9.83 25.31
N LEU A 287 11.92 -9.68 26.23
CA LEU A 287 13.02 -10.60 26.45
C LEU A 287 12.81 -11.36 27.76
N SER A 288 13.32 -12.59 27.84
CA SER A 288 13.39 -13.27 29.12
C SER A 288 14.30 -12.50 30.09
N PRO A 289 14.05 -12.56 31.41
CA PRO A 289 14.85 -11.84 32.40
C PRO A 289 16.34 -12.16 32.25
N ASN A 290 17.18 -11.13 32.33
CA ASN A 290 18.65 -11.19 32.15
C ASN A 290 19.15 -11.62 30.76
N TRP A 291 18.30 -11.76 29.75
CA TRP A 291 18.71 -12.17 28.40
C TRP A 291 19.92 -11.35 27.88
N PRO A 292 20.93 -11.98 27.26
CA PRO A 292 21.08 -13.40 26.89
C PRO A 292 21.64 -14.29 28.00
N GLU A 293 21.80 -13.79 29.22
CA GLU A 293 22.17 -14.62 30.36
C GLU A 293 20.98 -15.46 30.83
N ALA A 294 21.25 -16.45 31.68
CA ALA A 294 20.21 -17.31 32.22
C ALA A 294 19.24 -16.52 33.11
N TYR A 295 17.95 -16.77 32.93
CA TYR A 295 16.91 -16.26 33.83
C TYR A 295 17.01 -16.93 35.22
N GLY A 296 16.49 -16.25 36.25
CA GLY A 296 16.56 -16.74 37.63
C GLY A 296 15.58 -17.88 37.90
N LYS A 297 15.80 -18.63 38.98
CA LYS A 297 14.90 -19.71 39.43
C LYS A 297 13.82 -19.15 40.36
N GLY A 298 12.59 -19.66 40.29
CA GLY A 298 11.49 -19.26 41.18
C GLY A 298 10.97 -17.83 40.93
N GLN A 299 11.24 -17.26 39.76
CA GLN A 299 10.71 -15.98 39.28
C GLN A 299 9.27 -16.11 38.77
N ASP A 300 8.47 -15.07 38.99
CA ASP A 300 7.15 -14.85 38.41
C ASP A 300 7.13 -13.44 37.80
N CYS A 301 7.33 -13.36 36.49
CA CYS A 301 7.47 -12.11 35.74
C CYS A 301 6.22 -11.83 34.91
N ILE A 302 5.75 -10.58 34.91
CA ILE A 302 4.51 -10.18 34.24
C ILE A 302 4.75 -8.93 33.39
N TRP A 303 4.59 -9.05 32.08
CA TRP A 303 4.60 -7.90 31.16
C TRP A 303 3.20 -7.63 30.65
N GLY A 304 2.71 -6.40 30.81
CA GLY A 304 1.48 -5.94 30.18
C GLY A 304 1.81 -5.12 28.95
N ILE A 305 1.17 -5.40 27.82
CA ILE A 305 1.32 -4.62 26.58
C ILE A 305 -0.05 -4.06 26.20
N HIS A 306 -0.11 -2.74 26.04
CA HIS A 306 -1.28 -1.97 25.66
C HIS A 306 -0.99 -1.19 24.38
N VAL A 307 -1.82 -1.36 23.36
CA VAL A 307 -1.80 -0.56 22.13
C VAL A 307 -3.11 0.24 21.99
N GLU A 308 -3.24 1.04 20.93
CA GLU A 308 -4.46 1.81 20.67
C GLU A 308 -5.72 0.90 20.66
N GLU A 309 -6.84 1.39 21.22
CA GLU A 309 -8.07 0.60 21.48
C GLU A 309 -8.67 -0.06 20.23
N ASP A 310 -8.47 0.51 19.03
CA ASP A 310 -8.98 0.01 17.74
C ASP A 310 -8.05 -1.02 17.07
N LYS A 311 -6.94 -1.36 17.72
CA LYS A 311 -5.92 -2.27 17.21
C LYS A 311 -5.92 -3.60 17.96
N ARG A 312 -5.09 -4.51 17.50
CA ARG A 312 -4.72 -5.75 18.19
C ARG A 312 -3.21 -5.94 18.10
N ILE A 313 -2.68 -6.92 18.82
CA ILE A 313 -1.26 -7.18 18.91
C ILE A 313 -0.94 -8.51 18.23
N LEU A 314 0.02 -8.48 17.33
CA LEU A 314 0.70 -9.66 16.80
C LEU A 314 1.93 -9.94 17.68
N LEU A 315 1.94 -11.10 18.30
CA LEU A 315 3.11 -11.62 19.02
C LEU A 315 3.87 -12.59 18.12
N ASP A 316 5.13 -12.30 17.87
CA ASP A 316 6.04 -13.06 17.03
C ASP A 316 7.16 -13.67 17.89
N ILE A 317 6.98 -14.94 18.28
CA ILE A 317 7.87 -15.65 19.19
C ILE A 317 9.03 -16.23 18.38
N GLN A 318 10.12 -15.48 18.30
CA GLN A 318 11.31 -15.83 17.52
C GLN A 318 12.08 -17.01 18.15
N ILE A 319 12.27 -16.95 19.47
CA ILE A 319 12.97 -17.98 20.24
C ILE A 319 12.12 -18.32 21.46
N LEU A 320 11.90 -19.61 21.72
CA LEU A 320 11.35 -20.10 22.98
C LEU A 320 12.11 -21.37 23.38
N ARG A 321 13.05 -21.22 24.30
CA ARG A 321 13.89 -22.28 24.87
C ARG A 321 13.89 -22.14 26.39
N ILE A 322 12.81 -22.57 27.04
CA ILE A 322 12.67 -22.53 28.50
C ILE A 322 12.75 -23.95 29.06
N GLY A 323 12.91 -24.08 30.38
CA GLY A 323 12.90 -25.37 31.06
C GLY A 323 11.56 -26.08 30.90
N ASP A 324 11.56 -27.42 30.96
CA ASP A 324 10.35 -28.22 30.78
C ASP A 324 9.29 -27.99 31.88
N ASN A 325 9.73 -27.54 33.06
CA ASN A 325 8.89 -27.18 34.19
C ASN A 325 8.59 -25.67 34.28
N ASP A 326 9.21 -24.85 33.43
CA ASP A 326 8.97 -23.41 33.38
C ASP A 326 7.80 -23.13 32.41
N ILE A 327 6.97 -22.14 32.73
CA ILE A 327 5.72 -21.88 32.05
C ILE A 327 5.67 -20.44 31.56
N LEU A 328 5.45 -20.27 30.24
CA LEU A 328 5.15 -18.99 29.63
C LEU A 328 3.67 -18.98 29.17
N THR A 329 2.89 -18.04 29.69
CA THR A 329 1.45 -17.91 29.42
C THR A 329 1.13 -16.56 28.81
N PHE A 330 0.26 -16.56 27.80
CA PHE A 330 -0.23 -15.35 27.13
C PHE A 330 -1.73 -15.20 27.38
N TYR A 331 -2.15 -14.05 27.90
CA TYR A 331 -3.54 -13.72 28.24
C TYR A 331 -4.05 -12.59 27.33
N ASP A 332 -5.15 -12.82 26.62
CA ASP A 332 -5.79 -11.87 25.71
C ASP A 332 -6.68 -10.88 26.47
N GLY A 333 -6.05 -9.88 27.07
CA GLY A 333 -6.69 -8.85 27.91
C GLY A 333 -5.68 -8.13 28.80
N ASP A 334 -6.21 -7.30 29.69
CA ASP A 334 -5.46 -6.42 30.61
C ASP A 334 -5.16 -7.07 31.98
N ASP A 335 -5.66 -8.29 32.22
CA ASP A 335 -5.47 -9.00 33.48
C ASP A 335 -5.12 -10.49 33.32
N LEU A 336 -4.77 -11.12 34.45
CA LEU A 336 -4.46 -12.56 34.51
C LEU A 336 -5.71 -13.46 34.51
N THR A 337 -6.91 -12.88 34.47
CA THR A 337 -8.18 -13.63 34.41
C THR A 337 -8.73 -13.73 32.99
N ALA A 338 -8.16 -12.97 32.06
CA ALA A 338 -8.47 -12.96 30.64
C ALA A 338 -8.25 -14.31 29.95
N HIS A 339 -8.72 -14.40 28.71
CA HIS A 339 -8.67 -15.64 27.94
C HIS A 339 -7.23 -16.01 27.59
N VAL A 340 -6.82 -17.26 27.88
CA VAL A 340 -5.46 -17.72 27.59
C VAL A 340 -5.32 -18.05 26.11
N LEU A 341 -4.48 -17.29 25.39
CA LEU A 341 -4.12 -17.56 23.99
C LEU A 341 -3.29 -18.83 23.85
N GLY A 342 -2.40 -19.06 24.81
CA GLY A 342 -1.51 -20.21 24.82
C GLY A 342 -0.67 -20.29 26.08
N ARG A 343 -0.29 -21.52 26.43
CA ARG A 343 0.62 -21.83 27.54
C ARG A 343 1.68 -22.80 27.05
N TYR A 344 2.94 -22.42 27.20
CA TYR A 344 4.08 -23.10 26.59
C TYR A 344 5.14 -23.45 27.63
N THR A 345 5.80 -24.59 27.44
CA THR A 345 6.91 -25.11 28.26
C THR A 345 7.99 -25.71 27.37
N GLY A 346 9.24 -25.85 27.84
CA GLY A 346 10.29 -26.47 27.02
C GLY A 346 10.71 -25.65 25.79
N THR A 347 11.24 -26.33 24.77
CA THR A 347 11.72 -25.70 23.52
C THR A 347 10.69 -25.78 22.39
N HIS A 348 10.43 -24.65 21.74
CA HIS A 348 9.56 -24.53 20.57
C HIS A 348 10.28 -23.85 19.40
N ASN A 349 9.88 -24.22 18.18
CA ASN A 349 10.27 -23.49 16.97
C ASN A 349 9.52 -22.17 16.89
N HIS A 350 9.96 -21.25 16.04
CA HIS A 350 9.30 -19.97 15.76
C HIS A 350 7.80 -20.13 15.45
N PHE A 351 6.94 -19.35 16.13
CA PHE A 351 5.50 -19.27 15.89
C PHE A 351 4.93 -17.87 16.21
N LYS A 352 3.68 -17.63 15.79
CA LYS A 352 2.97 -16.36 15.94
C LYS A 352 1.64 -16.53 16.67
N LEU A 353 1.26 -15.53 17.46
CA LEU A 353 -0.04 -15.42 18.11
C LEU A 353 -0.67 -14.06 17.78
N TYR A 354 -1.99 -14.02 17.73
CA TYR A 354 -2.75 -12.78 17.53
C TYR A 354 -3.72 -12.62 18.69
N THR A 355 -3.73 -11.43 19.30
CA THR A 355 -4.73 -11.06 20.30
C THR A 355 -6.06 -10.71 19.61
N THR A 356 -7.16 -10.76 20.37
CA THR A 356 -8.46 -10.21 19.96
C THR A 356 -8.67 -8.79 20.50
N MET A 357 -7.95 -8.42 21.56
CA MET A 357 -8.00 -7.10 22.20
C MET A 357 -6.72 -6.28 21.96
N ALA A 358 -6.76 -5.02 22.38
CA ALA A 358 -5.61 -4.11 22.36
C ALA A 358 -4.62 -4.35 23.53
N ASP A 359 -4.98 -5.27 24.44
CA ASP A 359 -4.22 -5.60 25.64
C ASP A 359 -3.77 -7.06 25.63
N VAL A 360 -2.55 -7.32 26.09
CA VAL A 360 -2.06 -8.66 26.37
C VAL A 360 -1.17 -8.69 27.59
N ILE A 361 -1.43 -9.64 28.48
CA ILE A 361 -0.53 -9.96 29.59
C ILE A 361 0.30 -11.19 29.23
N ILE A 362 1.61 -11.07 29.39
CA ILE A 362 2.58 -12.16 29.25
C ILE A 362 3.10 -12.49 30.65
N GLN A 363 2.86 -13.72 31.11
CA GLN A 363 3.35 -14.21 32.40
C GLN A 363 4.38 -15.32 32.21
N PHE A 364 5.54 -15.17 32.84
CA PHE A 364 6.59 -16.18 32.86
C PHE A 364 6.87 -16.65 34.29
N GLN A 365 6.64 -17.94 34.55
CA GLN A 365 6.83 -18.58 35.84
C GLN A 365 7.92 -19.64 35.74
N THR A 366 8.92 -19.56 36.62
CA THR A 366 10.05 -20.49 36.63
C THR A 366 10.02 -21.38 37.88
N ASP A 367 10.35 -22.64 37.70
CA ASP A 367 10.38 -23.61 38.80
C ASP A 367 11.67 -23.43 39.63
N PRO A 368 11.60 -23.29 40.97
CA PRO A 368 12.78 -23.22 41.82
C PRO A 368 13.67 -24.47 41.75
N GLY A 369 13.11 -25.63 41.38
CA GLY A 369 13.83 -26.90 41.24
C GLY A 369 14.49 -27.14 39.89
N SER A 370 14.20 -26.32 38.88
CA SER A 370 14.67 -26.49 37.51
C SER A 370 16.17 -26.21 37.35
N SER A 371 16.84 -26.98 36.50
CA SER A 371 18.18 -26.65 35.99
C SER A 371 18.02 -25.74 34.76
N VAL A 372 18.01 -24.43 34.98
CA VAL A 372 18.03 -23.45 33.89
C VAL A 372 19.31 -23.64 33.08
N PHE A 373 19.15 -23.80 31.77
CA PHE A 373 20.24 -24.02 30.85
C PHE A 373 20.96 -22.69 30.51
N GLY A 374 22.23 -22.78 30.08
CA GLY A 374 23.17 -21.66 29.97
C GLY A 374 22.85 -20.57 28.92
N TYR A 375 23.84 -19.71 28.65
CA TYR A 375 23.78 -18.55 27.73
C TYR A 375 22.90 -18.74 26.47
N GLN A 376 22.09 -17.72 26.14
CA GLN A 376 21.11 -17.66 25.03
C GLN A 376 19.95 -18.66 25.17
N GLN A 377 19.50 -18.94 26.39
CA GLN A 377 18.31 -19.76 26.66
C GLN A 377 17.29 -18.94 27.45
N GLY A 378 16.02 -19.05 27.07
CA GLY A 378 14.98 -18.07 27.36
C GLY A 378 14.09 -17.84 26.15
N PHE A 379 13.52 -16.63 26.04
CA PHE A 379 12.64 -16.27 24.94
C PHE A 379 12.91 -14.86 24.42
N ILE A 380 12.60 -14.69 23.13
CA ILE A 380 12.55 -13.40 22.44
C ILE A 380 11.20 -13.32 21.74
N ILE A 381 10.40 -12.32 22.11
CA ILE A 381 9.06 -12.10 21.58
C ILE A 381 9.04 -10.71 20.99
N HIS A 382 8.89 -10.60 19.67
CA HIS A 382 8.64 -9.32 19.03
C HIS A 382 7.13 -9.09 19.03
N PHE A 383 6.69 -7.88 19.30
CA PHE A 383 5.29 -7.53 19.20
C PHE A 383 5.09 -6.35 18.25
N PHE A 384 3.97 -6.39 17.55
CA PHE A 384 3.59 -5.37 16.58
C PHE A 384 2.10 -5.08 16.71
N GLU A 385 1.74 -3.81 16.73
CA GLU A 385 0.38 -3.35 16.50
C GLU A 385 -0.05 -3.75 15.09
N VAL A 386 -1.22 -4.38 14.99
CA VAL A 386 -1.85 -4.76 13.73
C VAL A 386 -3.33 -4.39 13.76
N PRO A 387 -3.96 -4.11 12.61
CA PRO A 387 -5.40 -3.87 12.56
C PRO A 387 -6.16 -5.12 13.02
N ARG A 388 -7.32 -4.94 13.67
CA ARG A 388 -8.18 -6.04 14.14
C ARG A 388 -8.54 -7.00 12.99
N ASN A 389 -8.50 -8.30 13.26
CA ASN A 389 -8.75 -9.37 12.26
C ASN A 389 -10.16 -9.35 11.68
N ASP A 390 -11.04 -8.48 12.18
CA ASP A 390 -12.44 -8.45 11.78
C ASP A 390 -12.64 -7.84 10.40
N THR A 391 -11.56 -7.58 9.66
CA THR A 391 -11.56 -6.92 8.35
C THR A 391 -11.32 -7.91 7.21
N CYS A 392 -12.17 -7.85 6.19
CA CYS A 392 -12.00 -8.59 4.94
C CYS A 392 -10.77 -8.08 4.15
N PRO A 393 -10.13 -8.93 3.31
CA PRO A 393 -8.99 -8.52 2.49
C PRO A 393 -9.29 -7.29 1.64
N GLU A 394 -8.33 -6.37 1.50
CA GLU A 394 -8.51 -5.20 0.66
C GLU A 394 -8.67 -5.60 -0.83
N LEU A 395 -9.71 -5.07 -1.47
CA LEU A 395 -9.98 -5.33 -2.89
C LEU A 395 -9.17 -4.38 -3.79
N PRO A 396 -8.56 -4.84 -4.91
CA PRO A 396 -7.87 -3.97 -5.85
C PRO A 396 -8.80 -2.96 -6.54
N GLU A 397 -8.23 -1.90 -7.11
CA GLU A 397 -8.97 -0.94 -7.96
C GLU A 397 -9.44 -1.59 -9.27
N ILE A 398 -10.61 -1.20 -9.75
CA ILE A 398 -11.21 -1.75 -10.98
C ILE A 398 -10.94 -0.85 -12.19
N LEU A 399 -10.52 -1.44 -13.31
CA LEU A 399 -10.23 -0.71 -14.54
C LEU A 399 -11.52 -0.11 -15.14
N ASN A 400 -11.48 1.15 -15.54
CA ASN A 400 -12.62 1.91 -16.09
C ASN A 400 -13.82 2.05 -15.12
N GLY A 401 -13.57 1.99 -13.81
CA GLY A 401 -14.57 2.22 -12.77
C GLY A 401 -13.94 2.70 -11.46
N TRP A 402 -14.77 2.75 -10.42
CA TRP A 402 -14.38 3.07 -9.06
C TRP A 402 -15.20 2.22 -8.06
N LYS A 403 -14.73 2.15 -6.82
CA LYS A 403 -15.44 1.49 -5.71
C LYS A 403 -15.77 2.50 -4.62
N THR A 404 -16.86 2.28 -3.90
CA THR A 404 -17.22 3.06 -2.72
C THR A 404 -17.59 2.11 -1.59
N THR A 405 -17.07 2.35 -0.40
CA THR A 405 -17.31 1.52 0.79
C THR A 405 -18.37 2.17 1.68
N SER A 406 -19.19 1.34 2.33
CA SER A 406 -20.19 1.83 3.30
C SER A 406 -19.57 2.37 4.59
N GLN A 407 -18.37 1.91 4.94
CA GLN A 407 -17.62 2.24 6.15
C GLN A 407 -16.12 2.41 5.79
N THR A 408 -15.35 3.07 6.66
CA THR A 408 -13.89 3.24 6.49
C THR A 408 -13.16 1.91 6.63
N ASP A 409 -13.54 1.13 7.64
CA ASP A 409 -12.94 -0.17 7.94
C ASP A 409 -13.72 -1.29 7.26
N LEU A 410 -13.00 -2.26 6.70
CA LEU A 410 -13.59 -3.36 5.91
C LEU A 410 -14.15 -4.49 6.80
N VAL A 411 -14.86 -4.13 7.87
CA VAL A 411 -15.34 -5.07 8.89
C VAL A 411 -16.52 -5.92 8.41
N HIS A 412 -16.87 -6.97 9.18
CA HIS A 412 -18.08 -7.77 8.94
C HIS A 412 -19.32 -6.91 8.63
N GLY A 413 -20.02 -7.25 7.55
CA GLY A 413 -21.20 -6.54 7.10
C GLY A 413 -20.93 -5.28 6.27
N THR A 414 -19.66 -4.90 6.08
CA THR A 414 -19.28 -3.82 5.16
C THR A 414 -19.66 -4.18 3.73
N VAL A 415 -20.25 -3.21 3.02
CA VAL A 415 -20.67 -3.36 1.63
C VAL A 415 -19.82 -2.45 0.75
N VAL A 416 -19.22 -3.04 -0.27
CA VAL A 416 -18.45 -2.34 -1.30
C VAL A 416 -19.30 -2.30 -2.56
N THR A 417 -19.57 -1.09 -3.07
CA THR A 417 -20.35 -0.88 -4.29
C THR A 417 -19.41 -0.47 -5.42
N PHE A 418 -19.55 -1.12 -6.57
CA PHE A 418 -18.75 -0.86 -7.76
C PHE A 418 -19.57 -0.09 -8.80
N GLN A 419 -18.92 0.88 -9.45
CA GLN A 419 -19.54 1.70 -10.48
C GLN A 419 -18.54 1.95 -11.62
N CYS A 420 -19.03 1.96 -12.85
CA CYS A 420 -18.19 2.15 -14.03
C CYS A 420 -18.25 3.58 -14.55
N TYR A 421 -17.19 4.02 -15.23
CA TYR A 421 -17.17 5.30 -15.92
C TYR A 421 -18.15 5.31 -17.11
N PRO A 422 -18.60 6.50 -17.57
CA PRO A 422 -19.56 6.61 -18.66
C PRO A 422 -19.15 5.86 -19.94
N GLY A 423 -20.02 4.98 -20.44
CA GLY A 423 -19.75 4.12 -21.60
C GLY A 423 -19.38 2.67 -21.24
N PHE A 424 -19.26 2.36 -19.96
CA PHE A 424 -19.06 1.02 -19.42
C PHE A 424 -20.19 0.64 -18.46
N GLU A 425 -20.47 -0.65 -18.34
CA GLU A 425 -21.48 -1.23 -17.46
C GLU A 425 -20.84 -2.36 -16.64
N VAL A 426 -21.31 -2.54 -15.40
CA VAL A 426 -20.75 -3.53 -14.49
C VAL A 426 -21.14 -4.94 -14.96
N ALA A 427 -20.14 -5.76 -15.25
CA ALA A 427 -20.27 -7.19 -15.53
C ALA A 427 -19.84 -7.98 -14.30
N GLY A 428 -20.82 -8.55 -13.60
CA GLY A 428 -20.61 -9.29 -12.34
C GLY A 428 -21.51 -8.79 -11.22
N ALA A 429 -21.08 -8.96 -9.98
CA ALA A 429 -21.78 -8.45 -8.81
C ALA A 429 -21.51 -6.95 -8.62
N GLU A 430 -22.56 -6.13 -8.63
CA GLU A 430 -22.46 -4.67 -8.42
C GLU A 430 -22.08 -4.29 -6.98
N LEU A 431 -22.30 -5.22 -6.04
CA LEU A 431 -21.95 -5.08 -4.64
C LEU A 431 -21.31 -6.35 -4.10
N LEU A 432 -20.30 -6.20 -3.23
CA LEU A 432 -19.69 -7.27 -2.46
C LEU A 432 -19.82 -6.96 -0.97
N MET A 433 -20.17 -7.98 -0.18
CA MET A 433 -20.35 -7.87 1.26
C MET A 433 -19.30 -8.69 2.01
N CYS A 434 -18.72 -8.11 3.06
CA CYS A 434 -17.81 -8.83 3.95
C CYS A 434 -18.62 -9.78 4.84
N GLN A 435 -18.41 -11.09 4.64
CA GLN A 435 -19.14 -12.16 5.31
C GLN A 435 -18.55 -12.50 6.68
N TRP A 436 -19.26 -13.33 7.46
CA TRP A 436 -18.86 -13.74 8.83
C TRP A 436 -17.59 -14.59 8.87
N ASP A 437 -17.19 -15.17 7.74
CA ASP A 437 -15.95 -15.91 7.55
C ASP A 437 -14.79 -15.03 7.05
N LEU A 438 -14.97 -13.70 7.06
CA LEU A 438 -14.01 -12.69 6.60
C LEU A 438 -13.64 -12.82 5.11
N THR A 439 -14.54 -13.40 4.32
CA THR A 439 -14.44 -13.45 2.85
C THR A 439 -15.45 -12.53 2.18
N TRP A 440 -15.15 -12.10 0.96
CA TRP A 440 -16.11 -11.36 0.14
C TRP A 440 -17.18 -12.29 -0.42
N SER A 441 -18.41 -11.80 -0.49
CA SER A 441 -19.58 -12.55 -0.99
C SER A 441 -19.49 -13.04 -2.45
N GLY A 442 -18.44 -12.70 -3.19
CA GLY A 442 -18.25 -13.09 -4.58
C GLY A 442 -16.95 -12.55 -5.19
N ASP A 443 -16.75 -12.86 -6.47
CA ASP A 443 -15.59 -12.42 -7.25
C ASP A 443 -15.66 -10.93 -7.64
N LEU A 444 -14.49 -10.34 -7.90
CA LEU A 444 -14.35 -8.96 -8.36
C LEU A 444 -15.09 -8.72 -9.69
N PRO A 445 -15.96 -7.70 -9.79
CA PRO A 445 -16.64 -7.35 -11.04
C PRO A 445 -15.71 -6.64 -12.03
N THR A 446 -16.11 -6.64 -13.30
CA THR A 446 -15.37 -5.94 -14.37
C THR A 446 -16.25 -4.91 -15.07
N CYS A 447 -15.67 -3.81 -15.53
CA CYS A 447 -16.39 -2.80 -16.31
C CYS A 447 -16.28 -3.10 -17.81
N GLU A 448 -17.36 -3.60 -18.41
CA GLU A 448 -17.42 -3.93 -19.83
C GLU A 448 -18.01 -2.79 -20.65
N ARG A 449 -17.49 -2.57 -21.87
CA ARG A 449 -17.94 -1.45 -22.70
C ARG A 449 -19.34 -1.70 -23.25
N VAL A 450 -20.25 -0.74 -23.05
CA VAL A 450 -21.61 -0.79 -23.60
C VAL A 450 -21.56 -0.60 -25.12
N ASN A 451 -21.94 -1.64 -25.86
CA ASN A 451 -21.90 -1.66 -27.33
C ASN A 451 -23.30 -1.64 -27.98
N THR A 452 -24.35 -1.35 -27.20
CA THR A 452 -25.75 -1.36 -27.65
C THR A 452 -26.42 -0.01 -27.39
N CYS A 453 -27.38 0.37 -28.24
CA CYS A 453 -28.24 1.52 -28.01
C CYS A 453 -29.49 1.13 -27.22
N ILE A 454 -30.00 2.06 -26.40
CA ILE A 454 -31.30 1.94 -25.69
C ILE A 454 -32.44 1.80 -26.72
N ASP A 455 -33.48 1.02 -26.44
CA ASP A 455 -34.64 0.90 -27.35
C ASP A 455 -35.28 2.29 -27.59
N PRO A 456 -35.39 2.76 -28.85
CA PRO A 456 -35.97 4.06 -29.18
C PRO A 456 -37.49 4.16 -28.95
N GLY A 457 -38.15 3.04 -28.63
CA GLY A 457 -39.57 2.97 -28.28
C GLY A 457 -40.51 3.01 -29.48
N ASP A 458 -41.81 2.89 -29.19
CA ASP A 458 -42.88 2.90 -30.19
C ASP A 458 -43.37 4.33 -30.51
N VAL A 459 -43.71 4.56 -31.77
CA VAL A 459 -44.32 5.81 -32.24
C VAL A 459 -45.80 5.56 -32.54
N LEU A 460 -46.68 6.38 -31.95
CA LEU A 460 -48.13 6.31 -32.14
C LEU A 460 -48.52 6.42 -33.61
N HIS A 461 -49.53 5.65 -34.03
CA HIS A 461 -50.02 5.56 -35.41
C HIS A 461 -48.92 5.17 -36.42
N SER A 462 -48.00 4.30 -36.00
CA SER A 462 -46.93 3.79 -36.83
C SER A 462 -46.59 2.33 -36.50
N ARG A 463 -46.00 1.64 -37.48
CA ARG A 463 -45.34 0.35 -37.31
C ARG A 463 -43.82 0.51 -37.38
N ARG A 464 -43.10 -0.08 -36.43
CA ARG A 464 -41.63 -0.16 -36.45
C ARG A 464 -41.14 -1.47 -37.09
N ILE A 465 -40.09 -1.38 -37.88
CA ILE A 465 -39.41 -2.50 -38.53
C ILE A 465 -38.01 -2.56 -37.94
N ILE A 466 -37.71 -3.67 -37.26
CA ILE A 466 -36.47 -3.90 -36.52
C ILE A 466 -35.72 -5.09 -37.10
N SER A 467 -34.39 -4.98 -37.20
CA SER A 467 -33.50 -6.05 -37.68
C SER A 467 -33.04 -7.01 -36.57
N VAL A 468 -32.87 -6.53 -35.34
CA VAL A 468 -32.31 -7.26 -34.19
C VAL A 468 -32.87 -6.76 -32.86
N SER A 469 -33.00 -7.63 -31.86
CA SER A 469 -33.66 -7.33 -30.58
C SER A 469 -32.82 -6.55 -29.57
N LYS A 470 -31.48 -6.58 -29.67
CA LYS A 470 -30.54 -5.92 -28.72
C LYS A 470 -29.65 -4.85 -29.37
N PHE A 471 -30.18 -4.11 -30.35
CA PHE A 471 -29.57 -2.97 -31.07
C PHE A 471 -28.06 -2.70 -30.87
N PRO A 472 -27.14 -3.60 -31.30
CA PRO A 472 -25.71 -3.29 -31.31
C PRO A 472 -25.42 -2.11 -32.24
N VAL A 473 -24.26 -1.45 -32.04
CA VAL A 473 -23.75 -0.41 -32.94
C VAL A 473 -23.85 -0.88 -34.39
N GLY A 474 -24.45 -0.05 -35.26
CA GLY A 474 -24.76 -0.36 -36.65
C GLY A 474 -26.20 -0.80 -36.91
N SER A 475 -26.99 -1.07 -35.85
CA SER A 475 -28.41 -1.45 -36.00
C SER A 475 -29.27 -0.30 -36.50
N THR A 476 -30.26 -0.60 -37.34
CA THR A 476 -31.22 0.38 -37.87
C THR A 476 -32.65 0.05 -37.46
N VAL A 477 -33.44 1.07 -37.14
CA VAL A 477 -34.89 0.96 -36.90
C VAL A 477 -35.62 1.85 -37.90
N ARG A 478 -36.59 1.27 -38.63
CA ARG A 478 -37.39 2.00 -39.62
C ARG A 478 -38.84 2.13 -39.18
N TYR A 479 -39.39 3.34 -39.25
CA TYR A 479 -40.78 3.63 -38.90
C TYR A 479 -41.63 3.86 -40.16
N VAL A 480 -42.85 3.35 -40.14
CA VAL A 480 -43.83 3.51 -41.23
C VAL A 480 -45.16 3.91 -40.61
N CYS A 481 -45.72 5.05 -41.01
CA CYS A 481 -47.01 5.52 -40.48
C CYS A 481 -48.19 4.69 -40.99
N ASP A 482 -49.24 4.63 -40.17
CA ASP A 482 -50.53 4.04 -40.54
C ASP A 482 -51.25 4.93 -41.56
N LYS A 483 -52.25 4.35 -42.25
CA LYS A 483 -53.00 5.04 -43.31
C LYS A 483 -53.68 6.31 -42.79
N GLY A 484 -53.49 7.45 -43.46
CA GLY A 484 -54.04 8.76 -43.08
C GLY A 484 -53.10 9.62 -42.23
N TYR A 485 -51.89 9.13 -41.93
CA TYR A 485 -50.84 9.85 -41.23
C TYR A 485 -49.58 9.97 -42.09
N VAL A 486 -48.94 11.14 -42.05
CA VAL A 486 -47.69 11.43 -42.76
C VAL A 486 -46.54 11.50 -41.77
N LEU A 487 -45.41 10.89 -42.13
CA LEU A 487 -44.22 10.84 -41.27
C LEU A 487 -43.49 12.18 -41.26
N THR A 488 -43.25 12.71 -40.07
CA THR A 488 -42.49 13.93 -39.82
C THR A 488 -41.22 13.58 -39.05
N GLY A 489 -40.06 13.65 -39.72
CA GLY A 489 -38.75 13.28 -39.17
C GLY A 489 -38.02 12.24 -40.03
N SER A 490 -36.92 11.67 -39.53
CA SER A 490 -36.20 10.61 -40.24
C SER A 490 -36.98 9.29 -40.19
N SER A 491 -37.22 8.68 -41.37
CA SER A 491 -37.91 7.38 -41.44
C SER A 491 -37.06 6.21 -40.94
N THR A 492 -35.74 6.40 -40.78
CA THR A 492 -34.81 5.34 -40.38
C THR A 492 -33.73 5.91 -39.48
N ILE A 493 -33.60 5.38 -38.26
CA ILE A 493 -32.59 5.79 -37.28
C ILE A 493 -31.55 4.70 -37.12
N THR A 494 -30.29 5.07 -36.96
CA THR A 494 -29.14 4.14 -36.89
C THR A 494 -28.38 4.32 -35.58
N CYS A 495 -28.03 3.23 -34.91
CA CYS A 495 -27.23 3.24 -33.70
C CYS A 495 -25.75 3.45 -34.06
N TYR A 496 -25.13 4.52 -33.59
CA TYR A 496 -23.73 4.81 -33.84
C TYR A 496 -22.93 4.86 -32.53
N ASN A 497 -21.67 4.45 -32.61
CA ASN A 497 -20.75 4.49 -31.47
C ASN A 497 -20.21 5.91 -31.25
N ARG A 498 -20.00 6.28 -29.98
CA ARG A 498 -19.36 7.55 -29.62
C ARG A 498 -18.01 7.25 -28.96
N GLN A 499 -16.97 7.97 -29.36
CA GLN A 499 -15.62 7.78 -28.79
C GLN A 499 -15.55 8.05 -27.27
N ALA A 500 -16.45 8.89 -26.74
CA ALA A 500 -16.56 9.20 -25.32
C ALA A 500 -18.03 9.16 -24.86
N GLY A 501 -18.53 7.99 -24.50
CA GLY A 501 -19.86 7.78 -23.90
C GLY A 501 -20.67 6.64 -24.51
N VAL A 502 -21.92 6.49 -24.06
CA VAL A 502 -22.83 5.43 -24.49
C VAL A 502 -23.21 5.60 -25.98
N PRO A 503 -23.31 4.51 -26.77
CA PRO A 503 -23.84 4.54 -28.12
C PRO A 503 -25.20 5.26 -28.22
N LYS A 504 -25.42 6.02 -29.30
CA LYS A 504 -26.61 6.85 -29.46
C LYS A 504 -27.24 6.65 -30.85
N TRP A 505 -28.55 6.86 -30.93
CA TRP A 505 -29.29 6.91 -32.20
C TRP A 505 -28.96 8.18 -32.99
N SER A 506 -28.86 8.03 -34.31
CA SER A 506 -28.57 9.11 -35.27
C SER A 506 -29.52 10.30 -35.13
N ASP A 507 -30.80 10.04 -34.88
CA ASP A 507 -31.85 11.04 -34.74
C ASP A 507 -32.85 10.65 -33.64
N ARG A 508 -33.74 11.59 -33.28
CA ARG A 508 -34.89 11.33 -32.40
C ARG A 508 -35.96 10.52 -33.14
N SER A 509 -36.81 9.83 -32.38
CA SER A 509 -37.93 9.07 -32.97
C SER A 509 -38.89 9.99 -33.77
N PRO A 510 -39.31 9.59 -34.98
CA PRO A 510 -40.18 10.40 -35.84
C PRO A 510 -41.61 10.47 -35.29
N LYS A 511 -42.44 11.38 -35.84
CA LYS A 511 -43.86 11.51 -35.48
C LYS A 511 -44.76 11.31 -36.69
N CYS A 512 -45.84 10.56 -36.53
CA CYS A 512 -46.88 10.41 -37.54
C CYS A 512 -48.00 11.41 -37.26
N VAL A 513 -48.25 12.35 -38.17
CA VAL A 513 -49.26 13.41 -38.01
C VAL A 513 -50.41 13.24 -39.02
N PRO A 514 -51.66 13.58 -38.66
CA PRO A 514 -52.79 13.44 -39.58
C PRO A 514 -52.64 14.30 -40.83
N GLU A 515 -52.96 13.74 -41.99
CA GLU A 515 -52.96 14.44 -43.29
C GLU A 515 -54.11 15.47 -43.34
N LYS A 516 -53.80 16.77 -43.45
CA LYS A 516 -54.79 17.87 -43.52
C LYS A 516 -54.87 18.44 -44.94
N TYR A 517 -56.09 18.54 -45.49
CA TYR A 517 -56.39 19.13 -46.80
C TYR A 517 -56.65 20.66 -46.68
N GLU A 518 -56.27 21.44 -47.70
CA GLU A 518 -56.55 22.88 -47.75
C GLU A 518 -58.02 23.16 -48.15
N PRO A 519 -58.71 24.11 -47.50
CA PRO A 519 -60.13 24.42 -47.78
C PRO A 519 -60.32 25.19 -49.10
N CYS A 520 -61.48 25.04 -49.75
CA CYS A 520 -61.82 25.80 -50.96
C CYS A 520 -62.15 27.26 -50.62
N ALA A 521 -61.64 28.21 -51.41
CA ALA A 521 -62.01 29.63 -51.29
C ALA A 521 -63.44 29.88 -51.81
N ASN A 522 -64.11 30.93 -51.31
CA ASN A 522 -65.43 31.31 -51.80
C ASN A 522 -65.41 31.58 -53.33
N PRO A 523 -66.33 30.97 -54.11
CA PRO A 523 -66.35 31.09 -55.57
C PRO A 523 -66.77 32.47 -56.11
N GLY A 524 -67.25 33.38 -55.26
CA GLY A 524 -67.64 34.76 -55.60
C GLY A 524 -69.09 35.09 -55.21
N THR A 525 -69.42 36.39 -55.07
CA THR A 525 -70.78 36.84 -54.77
C THR A 525 -71.68 36.74 -56.01
N LEU A 526 -72.86 36.16 -55.87
CA LEU A 526 -73.83 35.98 -56.96
C LEU A 526 -74.63 37.27 -57.23
N GLU A 527 -74.47 37.88 -58.40
CA GLU A 527 -75.28 39.04 -58.79
C GLU A 527 -76.77 38.67 -58.95
N ASN A 528 -77.66 39.49 -58.38
CA ASN A 528 -79.13 39.27 -58.39
C ASN A 528 -79.57 37.93 -57.77
N GLY A 529 -78.80 37.43 -56.80
CA GLY A 529 -79.12 36.26 -55.99
C GLY A 529 -78.47 36.32 -54.62
N HIS A 530 -78.70 35.31 -53.80
CA HIS A 530 -77.97 35.10 -52.55
C HIS A 530 -77.38 33.69 -52.51
N GLN A 531 -76.27 33.55 -51.78
CA GLN A 531 -75.60 32.29 -51.54
C GLN A 531 -75.69 31.93 -50.06
N GLU A 532 -75.99 30.67 -49.75
CA GLU A 532 -76.16 30.23 -48.38
C GLU A 532 -75.54 28.82 -48.17
N PRO A 533 -74.66 28.63 -47.17
CA PRO A 533 -74.10 29.65 -46.27
C PRO A 533 -73.00 30.47 -46.97
N GLU A 534 -72.92 31.78 -46.69
CA GLU A 534 -71.84 32.65 -47.18
C GLU A 534 -70.64 32.61 -46.23
N LYS A 535 -69.57 31.91 -46.63
CA LYS A 535 -68.32 31.77 -45.87
C LYS A 535 -67.13 32.19 -46.74
N ARG A 536 -66.03 32.63 -46.10
CA ARG A 536 -64.79 32.99 -46.83
C ARG A 536 -64.02 31.76 -47.34
N MET A 537 -64.09 30.65 -46.60
CA MET A 537 -63.46 29.36 -46.91
C MET A 537 -64.41 28.23 -46.54
N TYR A 538 -64.41 27.16 -47.34
CA TYR A 538 -65.26 25.99 -47.19
C TYR A 538 -64.41 24.75 -46.98
N GLN A 539 -64.72 23.98 -45.93
CA GLN A 539 -64.01 22.74 -45.64
C GLN A 539 -64.33 21.68 -46.73
N PRO A 540 -63.40 20.75 -47.02
CA PRO A 540 -63.66 19.67 -47.96
C PRO A 540 -64.93 18.88 -47.57
N GLY A 541 -65.88 18.77 -48.50
CA GLY A 541 -67.19 18.16 -48.31
C GLY A 541 -68.35 19.15 -48.08
N GLU A 542 -68.07 20.42 -47.77
CA GLU A 542 -69.12 21.45 -47.61
C GLU A 542 -69.74 21.86 -48.96
N ALA A 543 -71.05 22.11 -48.94
CA ALA A 543 -71.83 22.54 -50.10
C ALA A 543 -72.35 23.96 -49.90
N ILE A 544 -72.36 24.75 -50.96
CA ILE A 544 -72.99 26.07 -51.01
C ILE A 544 -74.19 26.03 -51.96
N ARG A 545 -75.30 26.66 -51.58
CA ARG A 545 -76.53 26.73 -52.38
C ARG A 545 -76.77 28.16 -52.85
N PHE A 546 -77.25 28.29 -54.08
CA PHE A 546 -77.54 29.57 -54.73
C PHE A 546 -79.03 29.73 -55.03
N THR A 547 -79.55 30.94 -54.82
CA THR A 547 -80.97 31.29 -54.98
C THR A 547 -81.10 32.68 -55.61
N CYS A 548 -81.83 32.78 -56.73
CA CYS A 548 -82.06 34.06 -57.40
C CYS A 548 -83.21 34.84 -56.76
N ILE A 549 -83.13 36.18 -56.81
CA ILE A 549 -84.23 37.05 -56.38
C ILE A 549 -85.41 37.00 -57.37
N THR A 550 -86.60 37.39 -56.92
CA THR A 550 -87.84 37.33 -57.71
C THR A 550 -87.71 38.05 -59.06
N GLY A 551 -88.15 37.41 -60.15
CA GLY A 551 -88.04 37.93 -61.52
C GLY A 551 -86.80 37.49 -62.32
N HIS A 552 -85.93 36.65 -61.72
CA HIS A 552 -84.72 36.10 -62.35
C HIS A 552 -84.73 34.56 -62.30
N THR A 553 -84.20 33.90 -63.34
CA THR A 553 -84.07 32.43 -63.40
C THR A 553 -82.62 32.00 -63.20
N LEU A 554 -82.39 30.97 -62.37
CA LEU A 554 -81.05 30.42 -62.07
C LEU A 554 -80.56 29.53 -63.21
N MET A 555 -79.41 29.89 -63.79
CA MET A 555 -78.75 29.14 -64.86
C MET A 555 -77.46 28.51 -64.31
N GLY A 556 -77.46 27.19 -64.13
CA GLY A 556 -76.35 26.42 -63.56
C GLY A 556 -76.79 25.51 -62.42
N GLU A 557 -75.84 24.88 -61.75
CA GLU A 557 -76.13 23.95 -60.65
C GLU A 557 -76.49 24.72 -59.39
N GLN A 558 -77.66 24.40 -58.81
CA GLN A 558 -78.18 25.13 -57.65
C GLN A 558 -77.30 24.98 -56.41
N SER A 559 -76.50 23.90 -56.31
CA SER A 559 -75.57 23.68 -55.21
C SER A 559 -74.26 23.04 -55.68
N ILE A 560 -73.12 23.59 -55.28
CA ILE A 560 -71.78 23.07 -55.60
C ILE A 560 -71.04 22.65 -54.32
N LYS A 561 -70.15 21.65 -54.39
CA LYS A 561 -69.42 21.06 -53.24
C LYS A 561 -67.92 21.25 -53.34
N CYS A 562 -67.25 21.53 -52.22
CA CYS A 562 -65.78 21.53 -52.15
C CYS A 562 -65.26 20.09 -52.13
N VAL A 563 -64.59 19.64 -53.19
CA VAL A 563 -64.06 18.27 -53.29
C VAL A 563 -62.64 18.23 -52.71
N PRO A 564 -62.31 17.30 -51.79
CA PRO A 564 -60.99 17.22 -51.18
C PRO A 564 -59.86 17.02 -52.21
N GLY A 565 -58.82 17.85 -52.14
CA GLY A 565 -57.64 17.77 -53.00
C GLY A 565 -56.47 18.62 -52.50
N HIS A 566 -55.36 18.65 -53.23
CA HIS A 566 -54.20 19.51 -52.96
C HIS A 566 -53.91 20.41 -54.17
N PRO A 567 -54.58 21.57 -54.33
CA PRO A 567 -55.62 22.16 -53.47
C PRO A 567 -57.02 21.57 -53.70
N SER A 568 -57.93 21.72 -52.73
CA SER A 568 -59.33 21.31 -52.88
C SER A 568 -60.03 22.20 -53.92
N VAL A 569 -60.86 21.59 -54.77
CA VAL A 569 -61.50 22.27 -55.92
C VAL A 569 -63.02 22.13 -55.84
N TRP A 570 -63.74 23.15 -56.32
CA TRP A 570 -65.20 23.09 -56.42
C TRP A 570 -65.66 22.06 -57.45
N SER A 571 -66.74 21.34 -57.14
CA SER A 571 -67.30 20.29 -57.99
C SER A 571 -67.78 20.82 -59.34
N SER A 572 -68.25 22.07 -59.38
CA SER A 572 -68.82 22.76 -60.55
C SER A 572 -68.60 24.28 -60.43
N PRO A 573 -68.57 25.05 -61.52
CA PRO A 573 -68.49 26.51 -61.50
C PRO A 573 -69.77 27.18 -60.95
N PRO A 574 -69.71 28.41 -60.42
CA PRO A 574 -70.87 29.09 -59.82
C PRO A 574 -71.97 29.43 -60.86
N PRO A 575 -73.26 29.32 -60.50
CA PRO A 575 -74.40 29.62 -61.39
C PRO A 575 -74.61 31.13 -61.59
N ILE A 576 -75.48 31.53 -62.54
CA ILE A 576 -75.77 32.94 -62.86
C ILE A 576 -77.29 33.19 -62.87
N CYS A 577 -77.75 34.32 -62.31
CA CYS A 577 -79.17 34.74 -62.32
C CYS A 577 -79.45 35.71 -63.47
N LYS A 578 -80.33 35.33 -64.42
CA LYS A 578 -80.72 36.21 -65.56
C LYS A 578 -82.15 36.75 -65.41
N ALA A 579 -82.33 38.04 -65.69
CA ALA A 579 -83.60 38.77 -65.63
C ALA A 579 -84.55 38.42 -66.79
N VAL A 580 -85.86 38.42 -66.54
CA VAL A 580 -86.89 38.33 -67.58
C VAL A 580 -87.21 39.75 -68.10
N ALA A 581 -87.00 40.02 -69.39
CA ALA A 581 -86.96 41.39 -69.94
C ALA A 581 -88.33 42.01 -70.30
N LYS A 582 -88.56 43.26 -69.86
CA LYS A 582 -89.14 44.37 -70.64
C LYS A 582 -88.52 45.70 -70.19
N ALA A 583 -88.30 46.58 -71.17
CA ALA A 583 -87.22 47.58 -71.26
C ALA A 583 -87.46 48.96 -70.63
N ALA A 584 -86.36 49.66 -70.32
CA ALA A 584 -86.07 51.11 -70.51
C ALA A 584 -84.98 51.55 -69.50
N THR A 585 -83.69 51.68 -69.90
CA THR A 585 -82.93 52.87 -70.39
C THR A 585 -82.26 53.70 -69.28
N GLU A 586 -80.92 53.79 -69.38
CA GLU A 586 -79.99 54.92 -69.14
C GLU A 586 -80.20 55.84 -67.91
N ASP A 587 -79.22 56.24 -67.11
CA ASP A 587 -77.83 56.58 -67.45
C ASP A 587 -76.98 56.69 -66.16
N SER A 588 -75.67 56.65 -66.40
CA SER A 588 -74.48 56.84 -65.54
C SER A 588 -74.36 58.30 -64.97
N PRO A 589 -73.24 58.81 -64.36
CA PRO A 589 -71.91 58.23 -64.05
C PRO A 589 -71.20 58.76 -62.75
N MET A 590 -69.91 58.38 -62.61
CA MET A 590 -68.77 59.10 -61.97
C MET A 590 -68.72 59.25 -60.44
N GLU A 591 -67.58 59.35 -59.75
CA GLU A 591 -66.13 59.12 -59.91
C GLU A 591 -65.51 59.67 -58.59
N GLY A 592 -64.39 59.15 -58.07
CA GLY A 592 -63.73 59.71 -56.88
C GLY A 592 -63.23 58.66 -55.86
N THR A 593 -62.08 58.01 -56.05
CA THR A 593 -60.72 58.51 -55.71
C THR A 593 -60.41 58.47 -54.20
N HIS A 594 -59.65 57.42 -53.80
CA HIS A 594 -58.70 57.26 -52.67
C HIS A 594 -59.11 57.78 -51.26
N ILE A 595 -58.89 57.04 -50.17
CA ILE A 595 -57.60 57.03 -49.44
C ILE A 595 -57.66 55.96 -48.33
N LEU A 596 -56.69 55.04 -48.37
CA LEU A 596 -56.18 54.29 -47.22
C LEU A 596 -55.53 55.27 -46.24
N LEU A 597 -56.06 55.45 -45.01
CA LEU A 597 -55.33 55.98 -43.84
C LEU A 597 -56.25 56.11 -42.61
N ALA A 598 -56.61 55.00 -41.96
CA ALA A 598 -57.28 55.06 -40.64
C ALA A 598 -57.00 53.90 -39.67
N ILE A 599 -56.28 52.84 -40.08
CA ILE A 599 -56.08 51.64 -39.24
C ILE A 599 -54.63 51.49 -38.73
N PHE A 600 -53.66 52.18 -39.33
CA PHE A 600 -52.24 52.04 -38.95
C PHE A 600 -51.75 53.00 -37.85
N VAL A 601 -52.48 54.08 -37.55
CA VAL A 601 -52.07 55.08 -36.54
C VAL A 601 -52.26 54.60 -35.08
N PRO A 602 -53.31 53.85 -34.70
CA PRO A 602 -53.46 53.36 -33.32
C PRO A 602 -52.47 52.24 -32.96
N ILE A 603 -52.10 51.41 -33.93
CA ILE A 603 -51.25 50.23 -33.73
C ILE A 603 -49.78 50.64 -33.52
N ILE A 604 -49.32 51.70 -34.18
CA ILE A 604 -47.97 52.25 -34.02
C ILE A 604 -47.82 52.99 -32.67
N MET A 605 -48.87 53.67 -32.19
CA MET A 605 -48.85 54.35 -30.89
C MET A 605 -48.78 53.38 -29.70
N VAL A 606 -49.46 52.24 -29.78
CA VAL A 606 -49.41 51.18 -28.74
C VAL A 606 -48.06 50.46 -28.74
N ALA A 607 -47.46 50.20 -29.92
CA ALA A 607 -46.15 49.58 -30.03
C ALA A 607 -45.01 50.48 -29.47
N LEU A 608 -45.09 51.81 -29.67
CA LEU A 608 -44.12 52.76 -29.13
C LEU A 608 -44.22 52.91 -27.60
N LEU A 609 -45.43 52.82 -27.04
CA LEU A 609 -45.66 52.82 -25.59
C LEU A 609 -45.03 51.58 -24.92
N ILE A 610 -45.23 50.39 -25.48
CA ILE A 610 -44.67 49.13 -24.97
C ILE A 610 -43.13 49.13 -25.06
N ALA A 611 -42.56 49.66 -26.16
CA ALA A 611 -41.11 49.79 -26.32
C ALA A 611 -40.48 50.79 -25.33
N SER A 612 -41.17 51.88 -25.00
CA SER A 612 -40.68 52.88 -24.02
C SER A 612 -40.68 52.35 -22.58
N ILE A 613 -41.67 51.52 -22.21
CA ILE A 613 -41.74 50.84 -20.91
C ILE A 613 -40.64 49.78 -20.79
N TYR A 614 -40.37 49.03 -21.86
CA TYR A 614 -39.30 48.03 -21.92
C TYR A 614 -37.90 48.65 -21.78
N LEU A 615 -37.66 49.78 -22.47
CA LEU A 615 -36.38 50.50 -22.37
C LEU A 615 -36.18 51.16 -20.98
N TYR A 616 -37.24 51.64 -20.33
CA TYR A 616 -37.21 52.19 -18.97
C TYR A 616 -36.81 51.13 -17.93
N PHE A 617 -37.38 49.92 -17.99
CA PHE A 617 -36.99 48.82 -17.11
C PHE A 617 -35.59 48.26 -17.42
N SER A 618 -35.17 48.25 -18.69
CA SER A 618 -33.83 47.78 -19.09
C SER A 618 -32.67 48.68 -18.63
N ARG A 619 -32.92 49.97 -18.36
CA ARG A 619 -31.90 50.92 -17.84
C ARG A 619 -31.78 50.95 -16.32
N LEU A 620 -32.75 50.41 -15.56
CA LEU A 620 -32.68 50.34 -14.10
C LEU A 620 -31.88 49.15 -13.57
N GLN A 621 -31.64 48.14 -14.41
CA GLN A 621 -30.86 46.94 -14.05
C GLN A 621 -29.60 46.85 -14.92
N SER A 622 -28.55 47.52 -14.45
CA SER A 622 -27.20 47.41 -14.98
C SER A 622 -26.61 46.02 -14.70
N LYS A 623 -26.62 45.13 -15.70
CA LYS A 623 -25.55 44.13 -15.96
C LYS A 623 -25.67 43.55 -17.37
N ALA A 624 -24.51 43.47 -18.03
CA ALA A 624 -24.33 43.39 -19.49
C ALA A 624 -24.61 41.99 -20.11
N PRO A 625 -24.84 41.93 -21.45
CA PRO A 625 -25.50 40.82 -22.13
C PRO A 625 -24.55 39.79 -22.76
N LEU A 626 -24.99 38.53 -22.79
CA LEU A 626 -24.40 37.44 -23.56
C LEU A 626 -24.46 37.73 -25.08
N ARG A 627 -23.32 37.61 -25.76
CA ARG A 627 -23.23 37.53 -27.22
C ARG A 627 -23.19 36.07 -27.68
N LEU A 628 -24.08 35.74 -28.62
CA LEU A 628 -23.89 34.69 -29.62
C LEU A 628 -23.02 35.21 -30.78
N PRO A 629 -22.26 34.33 -31.47
CA PRO A 629 -21.86 34.62 -32.85
C PRO A 629 -22.36 33.55 -33.85
N LEU A 630 -22.80 34.03 -35.01
CA LEU A 630 -22.84 33.29 -36.28
C LEU A 630 -21.51 33.53 -37.04
N SER A 631 -21.23 32.62 -37.98
CA SER A 631 -20.09 32.58 -38.89
C SER A 631 -20.04 33.70 -39.95
N SER A 632 -18.84 34.12 -40.35
CA SER A 632 -18.35 34.14 -41.76
C SER A 632 -16.86 34.58 -41.88
N SER A 633 -16.22 34.03 -42.92
CA SER A 633 -14.81 33.90 -43.41
C SER A 633 -14.02 35.18 -43.82
N PRO A 634 -12.83 35.08 -44.51
CA PRO A 634 -11.47 34.54 -44.22
C PRO A 634 -10.39 35.70 -44.29
N PRO A 635 -9.02 35.55 -44.35
CA PRO A 635 -8.22 34.87 -45.40
C PRO A 635 -6.89 34.16 -44.95
N TYR A 636 -6.27 33.56 -45.98
CA TYR A 636 -5.00 32.82 -46.20
C TYR A 636 -3.70 33.19 -45.43
N ASP A 637 -2.88 32.16 -45.13
CA ASP A 637 -1.49 31.87 -45.65
C ASP A 637 -0.74 30.93 -44.67
N GLN A 638 -0.51 29.65 -45.01
CA GLN A 638 0.64 29.03 -45.69
C GLN A 638 1.70 28.39 -44.74
N VAL A 639 1.91 27.06 -44.94
CA VAL A 639 3.22 26.33 -44.99
C VAL A 639 3.96 26.15 -43.65
N THR A 640 4.57 25.03 -43.20
CA THR A 640 5.28 23.80 -43.70
C THR A 640 5.11 22.68 -42.62
N VAL A 641 4.86 21.39 -42.89
CA VAL A 641 5.71 20.27 -43.40
C VAL A 641 6.78 19.74 -42.40
N GLU A 642 6.67 18.41 -42.12
CA GLU A 642 7.69 17.42 -41.68
C GLU A 642 8.25 17.50 -40.24
N SER A 643 8.66 16.45 -39.52
CA SER A 643 8.92 15.01 -39.81
C SER A 643 9.24 14.24 -38.49
N GLU A 644 9.05 12.91 -38.54
CA GLU A 644 9.83 11.81 -37.91
C GLU A 644 9.90 11.66 -36.37
N PHE A 645 9.55 10.50 -35.80
CA PHE A 645 10.28 9.22 -35.68
C PHE A 645 11.46 9.28 -34.70
N ASP A 646 11.32 8.64 -33.53
CA ASP A 646 12.40 7.90 -32.87
C ASP A 646 11.86 6.96 -31.78
N ASN A 647 12.50 5.79 -31.68
CA ASN A 647 12.38 4.70 -30.71
C ASN A 647 13.81 4.10 -30.59
N PRO A 648 14.12 3.09 -29.76
CA PRO A 648 14.09 2.90 -28.29
C PRO A 648 15.52 2.74 -27.67
N THR A 649 15.65 2.63 -26.34
CA THR A 649 16.69 1.82 -25.62
C THR A 649 16.35 1.75 -24.12
N PHE A 650 16.05 0.58 -23.54
CA PHE A 650 16.92 -0.35 -22.78
C PHE A 650 17.57 0.24 -21.51
N GLU A 651 17.14 -0.23 -20.33
CA GLU A 651 18.07 -0.63 -19.27
C GLU A 651 17.44 -1.68 -18.35
N THR A 652 18.20 -2.77 -18.18
CA THR A 652 17.95 -3.98 -17.42
C THR A 652 18.56 -3.87 -16.03
N GLY A 653 17.83 -4.24 -14.98
CA GLY A 653 18.35 -4.45 -13.63
C GLY A 653 17.81 -5.78 -13.08
N ASP A 654 18.58 -6.84 -13.27
CA ASP A 654 18.29 -8.21 -12.84
C ASP A 654 19.11 -8.48 -11.56
N THR A 655 18.47 -8.53 -10.39
CA THR A 655 19.08 -9.00 -9.14
C THR A 655 18.27 -10.18 -8.63
N ARG A 656 18.75 -11.39 -8.94
CA ARG A 656 18.26 -12.64 -8.34
C ARG A 656 19.15 -13.01 -7.17
N GLU A 657 18.60 -12.91 -5.98
CA GLU A 657 19.15 -13.46 -4.76
C GLU A 657 19.10 -15.00 -4.79
N TYR A 658 20.20 -15.62 -4.36
CA TYR A 658 20.30 -17.06 -4.17
C TYR A 658 19.93 -17.39 -2.72
N GLU A 659 18.74 -17.93 -2.54
CA GLU A 659 18.32 -18.53 -1.27
C GLU A 659 18.98 -19.91 -1.13
N VAL A 660 19.86 -20.05 -0.13
CA VAL A 660 20.46 -21.34 0.26
C VAL A 660 19.72 -21.81 1.51
N SER A 661 18.82 -22.77 1.34
CA SER A 661 18.12 -23.44 2.44
C SER A 661 19.03 -24.52 3.06
N ILE A 662 19.04 -24.58 4.40
CA ILE A 662 19.75 -25.58 5.25
C ILE A 662 19.05 -26.93 5.17
#